data_AF-A0A1G4KCJ7-F1
#
_entry.id   AF-A0A1G4KCJ7-F1
#
_cell.length_a   1.000
_cell.length_b   1.000
_cell.length_c   1.000
_cell.angle_alpha   90.00
_cell.angle_beta   90.00
_cell.angle_gamma   90.00
#
_symmetry.space_group_name_H-M   'P 1'
#
loop_
_entity.id
_entity.type
_entity.pdbx_description
1 polymer ?
#
loop_
_entity_poly.entity_id
_entity_poly.type
_entity_poly.pdbx_seq_one_letter_code
_entity_poly.pdbx_strand_id
1 'polypeptide(L)'
;MVELEHIPALFPTSEEFRDPIRFLSEPVAQRLGKRYGMVKLVPPADFKPPLSINEDIFRFKARLQNLSELDILNRGRLFLMRQLDNFHMIGKRKRTAAFQQPFVEQEGQKVHFYDVFIEVVKYGSKSPELDTSELKSSKKRKFATGFLPESSTSGHELTLTPLKDIKSDSRLWKHVAKMSGTSAKAAKLVFDDYLAPYYNYLQRKSQQSLEKGPNKSWLTQLVYDEKYPKSLLNDAESDDDEEEDSEAGCYICKRNSHGSKTILCDSCDKPFHLFCLKPALEQVPKGNWMCDNCVVGNGFYGFKEEKEWYSKNGFRERCLRFDERMWPNGDKLEDLDRLEQMFWERVKDIEKPSTIRYGADIHNEGPGVMTGFPTKGYVPPSIGENPKSLSEYLDYTSHPMNLMNLPQARGSLLSLFGKKISGMTIPWIYIGSTFSTFCWHLEDQYTLSANYQHEGDPKIWYSIPESSCSKFDNLMRHIAPDILEKQPDLLHQLVTLVAPYDKKFQDAGISCYKAIQRPGEYIITFPKCYHAGFNSGYNFNEAVNFTINSWLPYGLEATYDYIRSGKPCVFDMNELMLNIITSFLRGQTHFDNSFIRICYSELLHSFNLEMKLLDQLNLDPDIIKVVSSSSSPDKSRVAERTAEFSGNNDDDESQEGDENDSDSNSESSDDDGIFCSQCRTICPFTFVVHYNNKNRKRRRLRTRSFAEWNLRASQDEFKILCLRDYSQYFSDTELDDKNKMDSNQDKDEVHFVKDLTSIRQTLKEAQRKIDGVGR
;
A
#
# COMPACT_ATOMS: atom_id res chain seq x y z
N MET A 1 -7.15 6.22 30.28
CA MET A 1 -6.56 5.33 29.26
C MET A 1 -5.22 4.84 29.81
N VAL A 2 -4.68 3.70 29.37
CA VAL A 2 -3.30 3.32 29.73
C VAL A 2 -2.37 4.42 29.20
N GLU A 3 -1.39 4.88 29.96
CA GLU A 3 -0.47 5.92 29.49
C GLU A 3 0.56 5.30 28.53
N LEU A 4 0.65 5.82 27.30
CA LEU A 4 1.67 5.39 26.33
C LEU A 4 2.96 6.16 26.56
N GLU A 5 4.09 5.45 26.52
CA GLU A 5 5.40 6.07 26.56
C GLU A 5 5.62 6.94 25.31
N HIS A 6 6.17 8.14 25.51
CA HIS A 6 6.46 9.06 24.42
C HIS A 6 7.74 8.69 23.68
N ILE A 7 7.75 8.85 22.35
CA ILE A 7 8.97 8.68 21.55
C ILE A 7 10.01 9.75 21.92
N PRO A 8 11.31 9.44 21.79
CA PRO A 8 12.37 10.39 22.09
C PRO A 8 12.43 11.53 21.06
N ALA A 9 12.87 12.71 21.52
CA ALA A 9 13.20 13.85 20.68
C ALA A 9 14.73 13.98 20.51
N LEU A 10 15.16 14.22 19.27
CA LEU A 10 16.54 14.50 18.89
C LEU A 10 16.70 15.97 18.54
N PHE A 11 17.83 16.55 18.95
CA PHE A 11 18.16 17.97 18.80
C PHE A 11 19.53 18.12 18.11
N PRO A 12 19.58 17.97 16.77
CA PRO A 12 20.82 18.12 16.02
C PRO A 12 21.35 19.55 16.11
N THR A 13 22.66 19.71 16.04
CA THR A 13 23.32 20.99 15.80
C THR A 13 23.12 21.44 14.33
N SER A 14 23.35 22.72 14.03
CA SER A 14 23.25 23.21 12.65
C SER A 14 24.23 22.54 11.68
N GLU A 15 25.35 21.99 12.17
CA GLU A 15 26.28 21.19 11.35
C GLU A 15 25.73 19.79 11.06
N GLU A 16 25.25 19.08 12.09
CA GLU A 16 24.62 17.76 11.93
C GLU A 16 23.38 17.83 11.04
N PHE A 17 22.60 18.92 11.14
CA PHE A 17 21.39 19.12 10.36
C PHE A 17 21.63 19.36 8.86
N ARG A 18 22.88 19.67 8.46
CA ARG A 18 23.31 19.77 7.06
C ARG A 18 23.71 18.42 6.46
N ASP A 19 23.83 17.37 7.25
CA ASP A 19 24.05 16.00 6.77
C ASP A 19 23.05 15.03 7.43
N PRO A 20 21.75 15.14 7.07
CA PRO A 20 20.68 14.45 7.79
C PRO A 20 20.76 12.94 7.67
N ILE A 21 21.22 12.43 6.52
CA ILE A 21 21.38 10.99 6.30
C ILE A 21 22.47 10.43 7.21
N ARG A 22 23.60 11.13 7.35
CA ARG A 22 24.66 10.74 8.28
C ARG A 22 24.16 10.77 9.72
N PHE A 23 23.52 11.86 10.14
CA PHE A 23 23.01 12.02 11.50
C PHE A 23 22.02 10.89 11.86
N LEU A 24 21.07 10.59 10.97
CA LEU A 24 20.10 9.52 11.18
C LEU A 24 20.73 8.12 11.10
N SER A 25 21.86 7.97 10.41
CA SER A 25 22.63 6.73 10.35
C SER A 25 23.47 6.48 11.61
N GLU A 26 23.57 7.44 12.53
CA GLU A 26 24.36 7.26 13.75
C GLU A 26 23.77 6.19 14.69
N PRO A 27 24.61 5.48 15.46
CA PRO A 27 24.15 4.42 16.35
C PRO A 27 23.08 4.84 17.36
N VAL A 28 23.08 6.10 17.78
CA VAL A 28 22.06 6.63 18.71
C VAL A 28 20.70 6.69 18.01
N ALA A 29 20.61 7.37 16.85
CA ALA A 29 19.37 7.48 16.08
C ALA A 29 18.85 6.10 15.66
N GLN A 30 19.71 5.21 15.17
CA GLN A 30 19.35 3.85 14.79
C GLN A 30 18.79 3.01 15.94
N ARG A 31 19.40 3.09 17.14
CA ARG A 31 18.89 2.36 18.33
C ARG A 31 17.51 2.87 18.76
N LEU A 32 17.30 4.18 18.71
CA LEU A 32 16.01 4.78 19.06
C LEU A 32 14.95 4.41 18.03
N GLY A 33 15.27 4.53 16.74
CA GLY A 33 14.40 4.10 15.65
C GLY A 33 13.99 2.64 15.77
N LYS A 34 14.93 1.73 16.08
CA LYS A 34 14.61 0.31 16.29
C LYS A 34 13.72 0.04 17.52
N ARG A 35 13.89 0.81 18.61
CA ARG A 35 13.12 0.62 19.84
C ARG A 35 11.71 1.20 19.76
N TYR A 36 11.60 2.42 19.24
CA TYR A 36 10.36 3.20 19.24
C TYR A 36 9.63 3.21 17.90
N GLY A 37 10.29 2.81 16.81
CA GLY A 37 9.78 2.87 15.45
C GLY A 37 9.84 4.28 14.83
N MET A 38 9.75 5.32 15.66
CA MET A 38 9.86 6.72 15.23
C MET A 38 10.76 7.50 16.18
N VAL A 39 11.28 8.63 15.70
CA VAL A 39 11.88 9.66 16.54
C VAL A 39 11.30 11.02 16.15
N LYS A 40 11.15 11.90 17.13
CA LYS A 40 10.89 13.31 16.86
C LYS A 40 12.21 14.02 16.64
N LEU A 41 12.29 14.85 15.61
CA LEU A 41 13.48 15.64 15.31
C LEU A 41 13.12 17.12 15.37
N VAL A 42 13.70 17.81 16.35
CA VAL A 42 13.50 19.25 16.58
C VAL A 42 14.65 20.00 15.92
N PRO A 43 14.39 20.76 14.85
CA PRO A 43 15.45 21.48 14.14
C PRO A 43 16.18 22.50 15.03
N PRO A 44 17.41 22.88 14.64
CA PRO A 44 18.10 24.04 15.19
C PRO A 44 17.24 25.31 15.14
N ALA A 45 17.44 26.23 16.09
CA ALA A 45 16.62 27.43 16.22
C ALA A 45 16.70 28.40 15.02
N ASP A 46 17.78 28.31 14.23
CA ASP A 46 18.02 29.03 12.98
C ASP A 46 17.32 28.39 11.77
N PHE A 47 16.84 27.15 11.87
CA PHE A 47 16.07 26.50 10.81
C PHE A 47 14.57 26.76 10.98
N LYS A 48 14.07 27.79 10.30
CA LYS A 48 12.65 28.20 10.30
C LYS A 48 12.21 28.57 8.88
N PRO A 49 12.07 27.59 7.98
CA PRO A 49 11.66 27.85 6.62
C PRO A 49 10.25 28.46 6.60
N PRO A 50 10.01 29.55 5.84
CA PRO A 50 8.68 30.08 5.65
C PRO A 50 7.83 29.14 4.79
N LEU A 51 6.53 29.10 5.05
CA LEU A 51 5.57 28.35 4.22
C LEU A 51 5.44 29.03 2.85
N SER A 52 5.84 28.30 1.80
CA SER A 52 5.95 28.80 0.43
C SER A 52 4.87 28.24 -0.50
N ILE A 53 3.62 28.57 -0.22
CA ILE A 53 2.46 28.21 -1.06
C ILE A 53 1.85 29.45 -1.70
N ASN A 54 1.53 29.37 -2.98
CA ASN A 54 0.76 30.37 -3.70
C ASN A 54 -0.74 30.17 -3.41
N GLU A 55 -1.27 30.96 -2.47
CA GLU A 55 -2.66 30.82 -2.01
C GLU A 55 -3.71 31.10 -3.09
N ASP A 56 -3.36 31.86 -4.13
CA ASP A 56 -4.26 32.23 -5.21
C ASP A 56 -4.59 31.03 -6.11
N ILE A 57 -3.61 30.17 -6.38
CA ILE A 57 -3.73 29.03 -7.28
C ILE A 57 -3.79 27.69 -6.56
N PHE A 58 -3.31 27.58 -5.32
CA PHE A 58 -3.32 26.32 -4.58
C PHE A 58 -4.77 25.89 -4.29
N ARG A 59 -5.17 24.77 -4.88
CA ARG A 59 -6.48 24.15 -4.68
C ARG A 59 -6.31 22.67 -4.42
N PHE A 60 -7.23 22.08 -3.68
CA PHE A 60 -7.30 20.64 -3.45
C PHE A 60 -8.74 20.20 -3.20
N LYS A 61 -9.05 18.94 -3.48
CA LYS A 61 -10.32 18.32 -3.11
C LYS A 61 -10.20 17.71 -1.71
N ALA A 62 -11.21 17.94 -0.87
CA ALA A 62 -11.22 17.32 0.46
C ALA A 62 -11.72 15.88 0.40
N ARG A 63 -11.06 14.98 1.11
CA ARG A 63 -11.52 13.61 1.35
C ARG A 63 -12.38 13.54 2.62
N LEU A 64 -13.34 12.62 2.66
CA LEU A 64 -14.24 12.37 3.78
C LEU A 64 -13.88 11.07 4.50
N GLN A 65 -13.79 11.12 5.82
CA GLN A 65 -13.58 9.96 6.69
C GLN A 65 -14.72 9.84 7.68
N ASN A 66 -15.30 8.66 7.83
CA ASN A 66 -16.21 8.38 8.93
C ASN A 66 -15.44 7.65 10.04
N LEU A 67 -15.22 8.31 11.17
CA LEU A 67 -14.35 7.79 12.23
C LEU A 67 -14.80 6.43 12.76
N SER A 68 -16.11 6.20 12.84
CA SER A 68 -16.66 4.93 13.33
C SER A 68 -16.39 3.75 12.39
N GLU A 69 -16.18 4.01 11.10
CA GLU A 69 -15.91 3.01 10.07
C GLU A 69 -14.41 2.68 9.92
N LEU A 70 -13.54 3.48 10.56
CA LEU A 70 -12.10 3.24 10.62
C LEU A 70 -11.74 2.08 11.55
N ASP A 71 -12.52 1.88 12.62
CA ASP A 71 -12.33 0.76 13.53
C ASP A 71 -12.64 -0.58 12.82
N ILE A 72 -11.71 -1.53 12.91
CA ILE A 72 -11.82 -2.81 12.18
C ILE A 72 -13.07 -3.62 12.58
N LEU A 73 -13.47 -3.59 13.85
CA LEU A 73 -14.63 -4.33 14.33
C LEU A 73 -15.90 -3.66 13.86
N ASN A 74 -16.00 -2.34 13.97
CA ASN A 74 -17.13 -1.59 13.45
C ASN A 74 -17.28 -1.76 11.93
N ARG A 75 -16.17 -1.81 11.19
CA ARG A 75 -16.18 -2.15 9.77
C ARG A 75 -16.76 -3.53 9.52
N GLY A 76 -16.30 -4.56 10.22
CA GLY A 76 -16.85 -5.91 10.13
C GLY A 76 -18.35 -5.97 10.45
N ARG A 77 -18.78 -5.26 11.49
CA ARG A 77 -20.18 -5.12 11.91
C ARG A 77 -21.06 -4.49 10.82
N LEU A 78 -20.62 -3.36 10.25
CA LEU A 78 -21.35 -2.67 9.19
C LEU A 78 -21.37 -3.48 7.88
N PHE A 79 -20.27 -4.15 7.54
CA PHE A 79 -20.21 -5.00 6.37
C PHE A 79 -21.13 -6.21 6.49
N LEU A 80 -21.12 -6.92 7.61
CA LEU A 80 -22.02 -8.06 7.78
C LEU A 80 -23.48 -7.61 7.78
N MET A 81 -23.81 -6.48 8.41
CA MET A 81 -25.17 -5.93 8.36
C MET A 81 -25.64 -5.72 6.90
N ARG A 82 -24.81 -5.08 6.06
CA ARG A 82 -25.10 -4.89 4.63
C ARG A 82 -25.22 -6.22 3.87
N GLN A 83 -24.38 -7.19 4.18
CA GLN A 83 -24.44 -8.54 3.58
C GLN A 83 -25.75 -9.25 3.93
N LEU A 84 -26.19 -9.18 5.19
CA LEU A 84 -27.46 -9.74 5.64
C LEU A 84 -28.67 -9.04 4.99
N ASP A 85 -28.64 -7.72 4.86
CA ASP A 85 -29.66 -6.95 4.15
C ASP A 85 -29.78 -7.39 2.69
N ASN A 86 -28.64 -7.44 1.99
CA ASN A 86 -28.57 -7.86 0.60
C ASN A 86 -29.06 -9.30 0.44
N PHE A 87 -28.62 -10.22 1.31
CA PHE A 87 -29.09 -11.60 1.33
C PHE A 87 -30.60 -11.71 1.52
N HIS A 88 -31.16 -10.94 2.45
CA HIS A 88 -32.61 -10.92 2.71
C HIS A 88 -33.42 -10.35 1.56
N MET A 89 -32.83 -9.53 0.69
CA MET A 89 -33.52 -8.98 -0.47
C MET A 89 -33.59 -9.93 -1.67
N ILE A 90 -32.73 -10.95 -1.75
CA ILE A 90 -32.66 -11.88 -2.89
C ILE A 90 -34.03 -12.55 -3.13
N GLY A 91 -34.51 -12.49 -4.38
CA GLY A 91 -35.75 -13.14 -4.82
C GLY A 91 -37.04 -12.46 -4.36
N LYS A 92 -36.98 -11.36 -3.60
CA LYS A 92 -38.16 -10.60 -3.16
C LYS A 92 -38.56 -9.55 -4.20
N ARG A 93 -39.87 -9.29 -4.33
CA ARG A 93 -40.44 -8.27 -5.25
C ARG A 93 -40.62 -6.89 -4.61
N LYS A 94 -40.60 -6.81 -3.28
CA LYS A 94 -40.70 -5.55 -2.50
C LYS A 94 -39.49 -5.47 -1.59
N ARG A 95 -38.94 -4.26 -1.40
CA ARG A 95 -37.91 -3.99 -0.39
C ARG A 95 -38.43 -4.42 0.99
N THR A 96 -37.76 -5.37 1.62
CA THR A 96 -37.94 -5.62 3.06
C THR A 96 -37.30 -4.50 3.87
N ALA A 97 -37.78 -4.28 5.09
CA ALA A 97 -37.13 -3.35 6.00
C ALA A 97 -35.68 -3.80 6.21
N ALA A 98 -34.74 -2.92 5.87
CA ALA A 98 -33.32 -3.13 6.14
C ALA A 98 -33.07 -3.08 7.65
N PHE A 99 -32.03 -3.77 8.09
CA PHE A 99 -31.52 -3.64 9.45
C PHE A 99 -31.18 -2.18 9.72
N GLN A 100 -31.77 -1.62 10.77
CA GLN A 100 -31.51 -0.23 11.18
C GLN A 100 -30.20 -0.11 11.97
N GLN A 101 -29.76 -1.21 12.58
CA GLN A 101 -28.61 -1.27 13.48
C GLN A 101 -27.85 -2.60 13.27
N PRO A 102 -26.52 -2.63 13.49
CA PRO A 102 -25.70 -3.83 13.31
C PRO A 102 -25.75 -4.79 14.52
N PHE A 103 -26.73 -4.61 15.40
CA PHE A 103 -26.96 -5.40 16.60
C PHE A 103 -28.46 -5.52 16.89
N VAL A 104 -28.78 -6.43 17.80
CA VAL A 104 -30.10 -6.52 18.45
C VAL A 104 -29.93 -6.46 19.95
N GLU A 105 -30.93 -5.90 20.64
CA GLU A 105 -30.97 -5.93 22.10
C GLU A 105 -31.57 -7.26 22.57
N GLN A 106 -30.80 -8.00 23.37
CA GLN A 106 -31.21 -9.26 23.98
C GLN A 106 -30.80 -9.24 25.45
N GLU A 107 -31.74 -9.53 26.35
CA GLU A 107 -31.49 -9.56 27.81
C GLU A 107 -30.86 -8.24 28.35
N GLY A 108 -31.18 -7.09 27.73
CA GLY A 108 -30.64 -5.77 28.12
C GLY A 108 -29.20 -5.51 27.64
N GLN A 109 -28.64 -6.38 26.79
CA GLN A 109 -27.33 -6.20 26.17
C GLN A 109 -27.43 -6.11 24.65
N LYS A 110 -26.55 -5.31 24.04
CA LYS A 110 -26.42 -5.21 22.59
C LYS A 110 -25.59 -6.40 22.09
N VAL A 111 -26.20 -7.24 21.25
CA VAL A 111 -25.54 -8.40 20.64
C VAL A 111 -25.31 -8.11 19.16
N HIS A 112 -24.06 -7.85 18.79
CA HIS A 112 -23.66 -7.57 17.42
C HIS A 112 -23.68 -8.84 16.56
N PHE A 113 -24.23 -8.73 15.34
CA PHE A 113 -24.29 -9.85 14.41
C PHE A 113 -22.90 -10.38 14.04
N TYR A 114 -21.96 -9.47 13.78
CA TYR A 114 -20.60 -9.82 13.34
C TYR A 114 -19.80 -10.51 14.43
N ASP A 115 -19.90 -10.03 15.66
CA ASP A 115 -19.18 -10.61 16.79
C ASP A 115 -19.59 -12.08 17.02
N VAL A 116 -20.89 -12.40 16.88
CA VAL A 116 -21.37 -13.79 16.96
C VAL A 116 -20.91 -14.59 15.75
N PHE A 117 -21.07 -14.05 14.54
CA PHE A 117 -20.72 -14.73 13.29
C PHE A 117 -19.24 -15.11 13.26
N ILE A 118 -18.34 -14.17 13.54
CA ILE A 118 -16.91 -14.38 13.40
C ILE A 118 -16.37 -15.36 14.45
N GLU A 119 -16.90 -15.35 15.68
CA GLU A 119 -16.48 -16.30 16.72
C GLU A 119 -16.95 -17.73 16.42
N VAL A 120 -18.12 -17.90 15.80
CA VAL A 120 -18.58 -19.22 15.30
C VAL A 120 -17.63 -19.74 14.20
N VAL A 121 -17.27 -18.88 13.25
CA VAL A 121 -16.34 -19.23 12.16
C VAL A 121 -14.94 -19.56 12.70
N LYS A 122 -14.42 -18.76 13.65
CA LYS A 122 -13.12 -19.00 14.30
C LYS A 122 -13.10 -20.32 15.06
N TYR A 123 -14.15 -20.63 15.81
CA TYR A 123 -14.23 -21.88 16.57
C TYR A 123 -14.28 -23.10 15.63
N GLY A 124 -15.06 -23.02 14.55
CA GLY A 124 -15.11 -24.06 13.53
C GLY A 124 -13.79 -24.30 12.81
N SER A 125 -12.98 -23.26 12.63
CA SER A 125 -11.67 -23.31 11.98
C SER A 125 -10.55 -23.84 12.87
N LYS A 126 -10.77 -23.91 14.19
CA LYS A 126 -9.86 -24.56 15.15
C LYS A 126 -10.19 -26.05 15.21
N SER A 127 -9.53 -26.87 14.41
CA SER A 127 -9.62 -28.34 14.56
C SER A 127 -9.25 -28.75 16.01
N PRO A 128 -9.92 -29.74 16.62
CA PRO A 128 -9.65 -30.18 17.99
C PRO A 128 -8.42 -31.10 18.02
N GLU A 129 -7.23 -30.58 17.70
CA GLU A 129 -5.96 -31.26 17.98
C GLU A 129 -4.91 -30.22 18.38
N LEU A 130 -4.96 -29.83 19.65
CA LEU A 130 -3.83 -29.27 20.41
C LEU A 130 -4.23 -29.33 21.88
N ASP A 131 -4.35 -30.56 22.39
CA ASP A 131 -4.21 -30.82 23.82
C ASP A 131 -3.10 -31.86 24.01
N THR A 132 -2.30 -31.64 25.04
CA THR A 132 -0.89 -32.02 25.15
C THR A 132 -0.57 -33.52 25.24
N SER A 133 0.68 -33.84 24.89
CA SER A 133 1.52 -34.98 25.34
C SER A 133 1.72 -36.19 24.40
N GLU A 134 3.01 -36.55 24.26
CA GLU A 134 3.60 -37.82 23.78
C GLU A 134 4.16 -37.93 22.34
N LEU A 135 5.50 -37.87 22.31
CA LEU A 135 6.44 -38.83 21.69
C LEU A 135 6.90 -38.73 20.22
N LYS A 136 8.12 -38.17 20.11
CA LYS A 136 9.37 -38.80 19.59
C LYS A 136 9.53 -39.12 18.09
N SER A 137 10.55 -38.42 17.57
CA SER A 137 11.60 -38.86 16.65
C SER A 137 11.21 -39.34 15.24
N SER A 138 11.54 -38.50 14.26
CA SER A 138 12.17 -38.94 13.02
C SER A 138 12.97 -37.80 12.40
N LYS A 139 14.29 -37.82 12.62
CA LYS A 139 15.24 -36.93 11.94
C LYS A 139 15.34 -37.36 10.46
N LYS A 140 14.76 -36.59 9.55
CA LYS A 140 15.18 -36.56 8.13
C LYS A 140 15.95 -35.27 7.88
N ARG A 141 17.26 -35.41 7.64
CA ARG A 141 18.16 -34.35 7.17
C ARG A 141 17.63 -33.80 5.84
N LYS A 142 17.43 -32.49 5.69
CA LYS A 142 17.38 -31.79 4.38
C LYS A 142 17.84 -30.33 4.51
N PHE A 143 18.67 -29.98 3.53
CA PHE A 143 19.45 -28.78 3.19
C PHE A 143 19.11 -27.42 3.82
N ALA A 144 20.17 -26.74 4.26
CA ALA A 144 20.20 -25.36 4.72
C ALA A 144 19.99 -24.38 3.55
N THR A 145 18.88 -23.66 3.56
CA THR A 145 18.68 -22.40 2.83
C THR A 145 18.94 -21.25 3.80
N GLY A 146 19.87 -20.36 3.45
CA GLY A 146 20.23 -19.19 4.25
C GLY A 146 19.05 -18.23 4.41
N PHE A 147 18.98 -17.62 5.60
CA PHE A 147 18.13 -16.49 5.98
C PHE A 147 16.73 -16.42 5.36
N LEU A 148 15.94 -17.48 5.57
CA LEU A 148 14.49 -17.32 5.73
C LEU A 148 14.25 -17.04 7.22
N PRO A 149 13.58 -15.94 7.63
CA PRO A 149 12.99 -15.91 8.95
C PRO A 149 11.97 -17.06 9.02
N GLU A 150 12.18 -18.01 9.94
CA GLU A 150 11.14 -18.95 10.35
C GLU A 150 10.02 -18.16 11.05
N SER A 151 9.13 -17.54 10.27
CA SER A 151 7.79 -17.23 10.73
C SER A 151 6.85 -18.26 10.13
N SER A 152 6.60 -19.31 10.90
CA SER A 152 5.52 -20.27 10.71
C SER A 152 4.16 -19.57 10.87
N THR A 153 3.74 -18.84 9.84
CA THR A 153 2.35 -18.38 9.69
C THR A 153 1.81 -18.99 8.40
N SER A 154 1.64 -20.31 8.40
CA SER A 154 0.63 -20.91 7.52
C SER A 154 -0.70 -20.30 7.93
N GLY A 155 -1.26 -19.42 7.09
CA GLY A 155 -2.58 -18.85 7.33
C GLY A 155 -3.58 -20.00 7.55
N HIS A 156 -4.21 -20.02 8.73
CA HIS A 156 -5.33 -20.92 8.95
C HIS A 156 -6.47 -20.47 8.05
N GLU A 157 -6.73 -21.23 6.98
CA GLU A 157 -7.86 -21.01 6.08
C GLU A 157 -9.17 -21.11 6.89
N LEU A 158 -10.06 -20.12 6.74
CA LEU A 158 -11.34 -20.17 7.45
C LEU A 158 -12.19 -21.30 6.89
N THR A 159 -12.75 -22.13 7.77
CA THR A 159 -13.64 -23.23 7.38
C THR A 159 -15.02 -23.07 8.01
N LEU A 160 -16.06 -23.42 7.25
CA LEU A 160 -17.45 -23.36 7.71
C LEU A 160 -17.94 -24.75 8.14
N THR A 161 -18.01 -24.98 9.45
CA THR A 161 -18.56 -26.22 10.05
C THR A 161 -20.04 -26.41 9.71
N PRO A 162 -20.54 -27.65 9.48
CA PRO A 162 -21.95 -27.94 9.23
C PRO A 162 -22.89 -27.35 10.28
N LEU A 163 -24.02 -26.78 9.81
CA LEU A 163 -24.99 -26.11 10.70
C LEU A 163 -25.55 -27.03 11.80
N LYS A 164 -25.66 -28.34 11.54
CA LYS A 164 -26.13 -29.34 12.53
C LYS A 164 -25.19 -29.44 13.73
N ASP A 165 -23.89 -29.37 13.48
CA ASP A 165 -22.85 -29.51 14.49
C ASP A 165 -22.76 -28.22 15.33
N ILE A 166 -22.89 -27.05 14.69
CA ILE A 166 -22.94 -25.74 15.36
C ILE A 166 -24.13 -25.63 16.34
N LYS A 167 -25.33 -26.00 15.89
CA LYS A 167 -26.54 -25.85 16.72
C LYS A 167 -26.56 -26.76 17.94
N SER A 168 -25.87 -27.90 17.88
CA SER A 168 -25.82 -28.91 18.93
C SER A 168 -24.62 -28.74 19.88
N ASP A 169 -23.56 -28.01 19.49
CA ASP A 169 -22.37 -27.84 20.33
C ASP A 169 -22.59 -26.81 21.47
N SER A 170 -22.80 -27.32 22.69
CA SER A 170 -22.91 -26.48 23.89
C SER A 170 -21.59 -25.79 24.30
N ARG A 171 -20.43 -26.31 23.89
CA ARG A 171 -19.10 -25.72 24.20
C ARG A 171 -18.86 -24.50 23.33
N LEU A 172 -19.26 -24.55 22.05
CA LEU A 172 -19.24 -23.40 21.14
C LEU A 172 -19.98 -22.20 21.74
N TRP A 173 -21.23 -22.36 22.18
CA TRP A 173 -22.01 -21.23 22.69
C TRP A 173 -21.46 -20.64 23.99
N LYS A 174 -20.79 -21.46 24.83
CA LYS A 174 -20.03 -20.97 25.98
C LYS A 174 -18.80 -20.19 25.56
N HIS A 175 -18.11 -20.62 24.51
CA HIS A 175 -16.97 -19.90 23.94
C HIS A 175 -17.39 -18.56 23.34
N VAL A 176 -18.39 -18.55 22.46
CA VAL A 176 -18.94 -17.33 21.84
C VAL A 176 -19.37 -16.34 22.92
N ALA A 177 -20.18 -16.79 23.90
CA ALA A 177 -20.60 -15.96 25.03
C ALA A 177 -19.43 -15.28 25.76
N LYS A 178 -18.34 -16.02 26.01
CA LYS A 178 -17.14 -15.49 26.66
C LYS A 178 -16.43 -14.44 25.81
N MET A 179 -16.33 -14.67 24.49
CA MET A 179 -15.57 -13.82 23.57
C MET A 179 -16.36 -12.58 23.13
N SER A 180 -17.69 -12.68 22.96
CA SER A 180 -18.58 -11.57 22.62
C SER A 180 -19.06 -10.78 23.85
N GLY A 181 -18.84 -11.29 25.07
CA GLY A 181 -19.29 -10.64 26.30
C GLY A 181 -20.80 -10.71 26.51
N THR A 182 -21.47 -11.73 25.96
CA THR A 182 -22.93 -11.90 25.98
C THR A 182 -23.33 -13.22 26.64
N SER A 183 -24.63 -13.46 26.90
CA SER A 183 -25.09 -14.77 27.36
C SER A 183 -25.08 -15.80 26.23
N ALA A 184 -24.81 -17.07 26.56
CA ALA A 184 -24.82 -18.16 25.57
C ALA A 184 -26.20 -18.36 24.93
N LYS A 185 -27.27 -18.07 25.69
CA LYS A 185 -28.64 -18.11 25.21
C LYS A 185 -28.91 -17.00 24.21
N ALA A 186 -28.53 -15.76 24.53
CA ALA A 186 -28.70 -14.62 23.64
C ALA A 186 -27.91 -14.80 22.34
N ALA A 187 -26.63 -15.21 22.41
CA ALA A 187 -25.80 -15.46 21.23
C ALA A 187 -26.41 -16.54 20.32
N LYS A 188 -26.93 -17.63 20.91
CA LYS A 188 -27.59 -18.70 20.15
C LYS A 188 -28.88 -18.23 19.48
N LEU A 189 -29.72 -17.48 20.18
CA LEU A 189 -30.95 -16.91 19.61
C LEU A 189 -30.65 -16.00 18.41
N VAL A 190 -29.68 -15.08 18.57
CA VAL A 190 -29.27 -14.19 17.48
C VAL A 190 -28.75 -14.99 16.28
N PHE A 191 -27.97 -16.03 16.52
CA PHE A 191 -27.49 -16.88 15.44
C PHE A 191 -28.64 -17.62 14.75
N ASP A 192 -29.54 -18.24 15.50
CA ASP A 192 -30.63 -19.04 14.95
C ASP A 192 -31.63 -18.18 14.14
N ASP A 193 -31.96 -16.98 14.64
CA ASP A 193 -32.98 -16.11 14.06
C ASP A 193 -32.47 -15.29 12.87
N TYR A 194 -31.21 -14.84 12.91
CA TYR A 194 -30.68 -13.87 11.92
C TYR A 194 -29.53 -14.43 11.07
N LEU A 195 -28.62 -15.22 11.65
CA LEU A 195 -27.38 -15.62 10.97
C LEU A 195 -27.45 -16.98 10.29
N ALA A 196 -28.19 -17.94 10.83
CA ALA A 196 -28.21 -19.32 10.37
C ALA A 196 -28.60 -19.48 8.89
N PRO A 197 -29.59 -18.75 8.34
CA PRO A 197 -29.92 -18.81 6.92
C PRO A 197 -28.77 -18.35 6.03
N TYR A 198 -28.13 -17.23 6.39
CA TYR A 198 -26.98 -16.67 5.67
C TYR A 198 -25.74 -17.56 5.78
N TYR A 199 -25.44 -18.07 6.97
CA TYR A 199 -24.34 -19.00 7.20
C TYR A 199 -24.47 -20.27 6.35
N ASN A 200 -25.66 -20.86 6.28
CA ASN A 200 -25.93 -22.02 5.43
C ASN A 200 -25.80 -21.70 3.93
N TYR A 201 -26.16 -20.47 3.52
CA TYR A 201 -25.91 -20.00 2.16
C TYR A 201 -24.41 -19.96 1.85
N LEU A 202 -23.60 -19.36 2.73
CA LEU A 202 -22.13 -19.29 2.57
C LEU A 202 -21.50 -20.69 2.54
N GLN A 203 -21.92 -21.60 3.40
CA GLN A 203 -21.43 -22.98 3.43
C GLN A 203 -21.70 -23.75 2.14
N ARG A 204 -22.88 -23.57 1.52
CA ARG A 204 -23.19 -24.21 0.24
C ARG A 204 -22.33 -23.64 -0.88
N LYS A 205 -22.14 -22.32 -0.90
CA LYS A 205 -21.29 -21.63 -1.86
C LYS A 205 -19.83 -22.06 -1.72
N SER A 206 -19.31 -22.20 -0.50
CA SER A 206 -17.93 -22.68 -0.27
C SER A 206 -17.72 -24.10 -0.79
N GLN A 207 -18.71 -24.98 -0.65
CA GLN A 207 -18.66 -26.36 -1.17
C GLN A 207 -18.76 -26.46 -2.70
N GLN A 208 -19.39 -25.48 -3.35
CA GLN A 208 -19.53 -25.45 -4.82
C GLN A 208 -18.28 -24.92 -5.53
N SER A 209 -17.40 -24.20 -4.84
CA SER A 209 -16.21 -23.53 -5.39
C SER A 209 -14.98 -24.45 -5.57
N LEU A 210 -15.17 -25.74 -5.87
CA LEU A 210 -14.11 -26.76 -5.85
C LEU A 210 -13.08 -26.73 -7.00
N GLU A 211 -12.99 -25.67 -7.81
CA GLU A 211 -11.86 -25.49 -8.74
C GLU A 211 -10.64 -25.04 -7.92
N LYS A 212 -9.93 -26.01 -7.31
CA LYS A 212 -8.74 -25.81 -6.47
C LYS A 212 -7.56 -25.28 -7.30
N GLY A 213 -7.50 -23.96 -7.49
CA GLY A 213 -6.23 -23.29 -7.79
C GLY A 213 -5.34 -23.25 -6.53
N PRO A 214 -4.01 -23.35 -6.64
CA PRO A 214 -3.14 -23.29 -5.47
C PRO A 214 -3.27 -21.91 -4.80
N ASN A 215 -3.44 -21.90 -3.48
CA ASN A 215 -3.38 -20.72 -2.59
C ASN A 215 -4.53 -19.69 -2.60
N LYS A 216 -5.77 -20.01 -3.02
CA LYS A 216 -6.92 -19.09 -2.84
C LYS A 216 -7.98 -19.64 -1.91
N SER A 217 -8.31 -18.88 -0.86
CA SER A 217 -9.43 -19.16 0.05
C SER A 217 -10.77 -19.26 -0.69
N TRP A 218 -11.69 -20.07 -0.17
CA TRP A 218 -13.08 -20.11 -0.65
C TRP A 218 -13.76 -18.72 -0.63
N LEU A 219 -13.37 -17.82 0.28
CA LEU A 219 -13.90 -16.45 0.33
C LEU A 219 -13.46 -15.62 -0.88
N THR A 220 -12.17 -15.68 -1.21
CA THR A 220 -11.59 -14.96 -2.36
C THR A 220 -12.07 -15.52 -3.69
N GLN A 221 -12.45 -16.80 -3.75
CA GLN A 221 -13.00 -17.42 -4.96
C GLN A 221 -14.45 -17.03 -5.25
N LEU A 222 -15.22 -16.63 -4.22
CA LEU A 222 -16.62 -16.22 -4.36
C LEU A 222 -16.79 -14.74 -4.77
N VAL A 223 -15.73 -13.93 -4.63
CA VAL A 223 -15.75 -12.50 -4.94
C VAL A 223 -15.05 -12.28 -6.29
N TYR A 224 -15.73 -11.60 -7.22
CA TYR A 224 -15.15 -11.19 -8.50
C TYR A 224 -14.07 -10.12 -8.28
N ASP A 225 -12.94 -10.26 -9.00
CA ASP A 225 -11.84 -9.30 -8.97
C ASP A 225 -12.33 -7.89 -9.30
N GLU A 226 -12.21 -7.00 -8.32
CA GLU A 226 -12.47 -5.58 -8.45
C GLU A 226 -11.12 -4.89 -8.59
N LYS A 227 -10.88 -4.20 -9.72
CA LYS A 227 -9.83 -3.17 -9.72
C LYS A 227 -10.28 -2.11 -8.71
N TYR A 228 -9.40 -1.78 -7.76
CA TYR A 228 -9.69 -0.82 -6.69
C TYR A 228 -10.35 0.44 -7.26
N PRO A 229 -11.36 1.01 -6.58
CA PRO A 229 -11.83 2.35 -6.95
C PRO A 229 -10.63 3.30 -6.89
N LYS A 230 -10.43 4.13 -7.92
CA LYS A 230 -9.34 5.12 -8.00
C LYS A 230 -9.22 5.98 -6.73
N SER A 231 -10.34 6.20 -6.02
CA SER A 231 -10.39 6.90 -4.74
C SER A 231 -9.67 6.22 -3.55
N LEU A 232 -9.11 5.03 -3.76
CA LEU A 232 -8.26 4.29 -2.82
C LEU A 232 -6.79 4.21 -3.25
N LEU A 233 -6.48 4.49 -4.52
CA LEU A 233 -5.16 4.32 -5.14
C LEU A 233 -4.75 5.60 -5.89
N ASN A 234 -4.63 6.74 -5.21
CA ASN A 234 -3.86 7.83 -5.81
C ASN A 234 -2.36 7.59 -5.60
N ASP A 235 -1.88 6.41 -6.05
CA ASP A 235 -0.46 6.01 -6.02
C ASP A 235 0.22 6.10 -7.40
N ALA A 236 -0.45 6.65 -8.43
CA ALA A 236 0.20 7.04 -9.68
C ALA A 236 -0.62 8.11 -10.41
N GLU A 237 0.09 9.15 -10.86
CA GLU A 237 -0.21 10.19 -11.86
C GLU A 237 -1.69 10.43 -12.23
N SER A 238 -2.16 11.63 -11.89
CA SER A 238 -3.38 12.22 -12.43
C SER A 238 -3.15 12.72 -13.84
N ASP A 239 -3.26 11.84 -14.83
CA ASP A 239 -3.67 12.27 -16.16
C ASP A 239 -5.20 12.35 -16.18
N ASP A 240 -5.66 13.59 -16.26
CA ASP A 240 -6.93 14.17 -16.69
C ASP A 240 -8.26 13.38 -16.62
N ASP A 241 -9.29 14.19 -16.40
CA ASP A 241 -10.71 13.86 -16.40
C ASP A 241 -11.15 13.12 -17.69
N GLU A 242 -11.09 11.79 -17.65
CA GLU A 242 -11.98 10.93 -18.43
C GLU A 242 -12.85 10.11 -17.45
N GLU A 243 -13.86 10.76 -16.86
CA GLU A 243 -15.17 10.11 -16.79
C GLU A 243 -15.70 9.97 -18.22
N GLU A 244 -15.05 9.13 -19.04
CA GLU A 244 -15.75 8.55 -20.18
C GLU A 244 -16.88 7.71 -19.59
N ASP A 245 -18.11 8.11 -19.93
CA ASP A 245 -19.29 7.26 -20.04
C ASP A 245 -19.01 6.08 -21.01
N SER A 246 -17.96 5.29 -20.74
CA SER A 246 -17.78 3.99 -21.36
C SER A 246 -18.92 3.14 -20.83
N GLU A 247 -19.90 2.84 -21.68
CA GLU A 247 -21.02 1.96 -21.35
C GLU A 247 -20.50 0.75 -20.55
N ALA A 248 -20.87 0.69 -19.27
CA ALA A 248 -20.28 -0.25 -18.33
C ALA A 248 -20.40 -1.69 -18.88
N GLY A 249 -19.27 -2.26 -19.32
CA GLY A 249 -19.23 -3.64 -19.79
C GLY A 249 -19.46 -4.63 -18.65
N CYS A 250 -19.83 -5.88 -19.00
CA CYS A 250 -20.03 -6.94 -18.00
C CYS A 250 -18.85 -7.04 -17.03
N TYR A 251 -19.14 -7.05 -15.73
CA TYR A 251 -18.15 -6.92 -14.68
C TYR A 251 -17.11 -8.05 -14.66
N ILE A 252 -17.48 -9.24 -15.15
CA ILE A 252 -16.63 -10.43 -15.14
C ILE A 252 -15.71 -10.46 -16.36
N CYS A 253 -16.26 -10.28 -17.57
CA CYS A 253 -15.50 -10.42 -18.81
C CYS A 253 -15.01 -9.07 -19.38
N LYS A 254 -15.41 -7.95 -18.77
CA LYS A 254 -15.14 -6.57 -19.16
C LYS A 254 -15.60 -6.20 -20.58
N ARG A 255 -16.48 -7.02 -21.19
CA ARG A 255 -17.01 -6.78 -22.53
C ARG A 255 -18.42 -6.20 -22.47
N ASN A 256 -18.68 -5.23 -23.32
CA ASN A 256 -19.99 -4.62 -23.51
C ASN A 256 -20.79 -5.26 -24.67
N SER A 257 -20.78 -6.60 -24.73
CA SER A 257 -21.55 -7.36 -25.72
C SER A 257 -22.86 -7.87 -25.12
N HIS A 258 -23.81 -8.33 -25.92
CA HIS A 258 -25.00 -9.08 -25.46
C HIS A 258 -25.89 -8.38 -24.39
N GLY A 259 -26.27 -7.11 -24.59
CA GLY A 259 -27.14 -6.38 -23.66
C GLY A 259 -28.46 -7.08 -23.30
N SER A 260 -29.05 -7.87 -24.21
CA SER A 260 -30.28 -8.65 -23.95
C SER A 260 -30.08 -9.85 -23.00
N LYS A 261 -28.84 -10.21 -22.68
CA LYS A 261 -28.46 -11.25 -21.71
C LYS A 261 -27.61 -10.68 -20.57
N THR A 262 -27.82 -9.40 -20.26
CA THR A 262 -27.18 -8.70 -19.16
C THR A 262 -28.18 -8.48 -18.04
N ILE A 263 -27.75 -8.69 -16.79
CA ILE A 263 -28.49 -8.38 -15.57
C ILE A 263 -27.70 -7.33 -14.78
N LEU A 264 -28.42 -6.38 -14.17
CA LEU A 264 -27.84 -5.39 -13.26
C LEU A 264 -28.01 -5.90 -11.82
N CYS A 265 -27.01 -5.70 -10.99
CA CYS A 265 -27.14 -5.99 -9.56
C CYS A 265 -28.00 -4.90 -8.89
N ASP A 266 -29.08 -5.29 -8.20
CA ASP A 266 -29.99 -4.33 -7.55
C ASP A 266 -29.38 -3.61 -6.32
N SER A 267 -28.13 -3.90 -5.95
CA SER A 267 -27.40 -3.23 -4.87
C SER A 267 -26.27 -2.32 -5.35
N CYS A 268 -25.60 -2.63 -6.45
CA CYS A 268 -24.45 -1.85 -6.93
C CYS A 268 -24.58 -1.38 -8.37
N ASP A 269 -25.69 -1.69 -9.04
CA ASP A 269 -26.02 -1.35 -10.42
C ASP A 269 -24.99 -1.81 -11.46
N LYS A 270 -24.01 -2.63 -11.08
CA LYS A 270 -23.00 -3.16 -12.00
C LYS A 270 -23.63 -4.22 -12.95
N PRO A 271 -23.26 -4.24 -14.24
CA PRO A 271 -23.78 -5.18 -15.22
C PRO A 271 -23.04 -6.52 -15.23
N PHE A 272 -23.77 -7.61 -15.41
CA PHE A 272 -23.25 -8.98 -15.50
C PHE A 272 -23.93 -9.74 -16.63
N HIS A 273 -23.16 -10.49 -17.43
CA HIS A 273 -23.75 -11.44 -18.37
C HIS A 273 -24.25 -12.66 -17.64
N LEU A 274 -25.46 -13.13 -17.98
CA LEU A 274 -26.06 -14.32 -17.38
C LEU A 274 -25.16 -15.56 -17.50
N PHE A 275 -24.44 -15.71 -18.61
CA PHE A 275 -23.52 -16.82 -18.88
C PHE A 275 -22.13 -16.67 -18.25
N CYS A 276 -21.76 -15.46 -17.80
CA CYS A 276 -20.50 -15.24 -17.08
C CYS A 276 -20.60 -15.57 -15.58
N LEU A 277 -21.82 -15.66 -15.05
CA LEU A 277 -22.07 -16.00 -13.65
C LEU A 277 -21.69 -17.46 -13.36
N LYS A 278 -21.32 -17.75 -12.11
CA LYS A 278 -21.05 -19.11 -11.61
C LYS A 278 -22.05 -19.46 -10.49
N PRO A 279 -23.01 -20.37 -10.72
CA PRO A 279 -23.37 -21.00 -11.99
C PRO A 279 -24.00 -20.01 -12.99
N ALA A 280 -23.94 -20.34 -14.28
CA ALA A 280 -24.55 -19.54 -15.33
C ALA A 280 -26.08 -19.53 -15.18
N LEU A 281 -26.69 -18.37 -15.37
CA LEU A 281 -28.14 -18.22 -15.37
C LEU A 281 -28.70 -18.41 -16.78
N GLU A 282 -29.79 -19.17 -16.90
CA GLU A 282 -30.48 -19.35 -18.18
C GLU A 282 -31.38 -18.14 -18.53
N GLN A 283 -31.96 -17.51 -17.51
CA GLN A 283 -32.87 -16.37 -17.64
C GLN A 283 -32.72 -15.42 -16.44
N VAL A 284 -33.15 -14.17 -16.62
CA VAL A 284 -33.19 -13.16 -15.54
C VAL A 284 -34.13 -13.66 -14.43
N PRO A 285 -33.66 -13.77 -13.17
CA PRO A 285 -34.49 -14.20 -12.05
C PRO A 285 -35.67 -13.27 -11.80
N LYS A 286 -36.75 -13.79 -11.20
CA LYS A 286 -37.90 -12.97 -10.77
C LYS A 286 -37.61 -12.37 -9.40
N GLY A 287 -37.79 -11.05 -9.27
CA GLY A 287 -37.48 -10.31 -8.03
C GLY A 287 -36.03 -9.84 -8.01
N ASN A 288 -35.57 -9.34 -6.86
CA ASN A 288 -34.24 -8.74 -6.80
C ASN A 288 -33.14 -9.80 -6.97
N TRP A 289 -32.11 -9.46 -7.74
CA TRP A 289 -30.88 -10.21 -7.91
C TRP A 289 -29.69 -9.39 -7.39
N MET A 290 -28.88 -10.03 -6.56
CA MET A 290 -27.68 -9.45 -5.98
C MET A 290 -26.46 -10.25 -6.45
N CYS A 291 -25.38 -9.57 -6.82
CA CYS A 291 -24.14 -10.24 -7.20
C CYS A 291 -23.41 -10.79 -5.96
N ASP A 292 -22.55 -11.79 -6.16
CA ASP A 292 -21.82 -12.42 -5.06
C ASP A 292 -20.94 -11.40 -4.30
N ASN A 293 -20.38 -10.38 -4.97
CA ASN A 293 -19.65 -9.29 -4.29
C ASN A 293 -20.52 -8.49 -3.30
N CYS A 294 -21.82 -8.31 -3.56
CA CYS A 294 -22.72 -7.58 -2.67
C CYS A 294 -23.24 -8.45 -1.51
N VAL A 295 -23.37 -9.76 -1.73
CA VAL A 295 -23.94 -10.70 -0.74
C VAL A 295 -22.85 -11.29 0.17
N VAL A 296 -21.68 -11.59 -0.38
CA VAL A 296 -20.51 -12.08 0.38
C VAL A 296 -19.67 -10.91 0.91
N GLY A 297 -19.68 -9.78 0.20
CA GLY A 297 -18.86 -8.62 0.52
C GLY A 297 -17.40 -8.83 0.12
N ASN A 298 -16.87 -7.91 -0.68
CA ASN A 298 -15.46 -7.83 -1.07
C ASN A 298 -14.56 -7.24 0.02
N GLY A 299 -15.14 -6.70 1.10
CA GLY A 299 -14.41 -6.06 2.20
C GLY A 299 -13.91 -4.65 1.89
N PHE A 300 -14.16 -4.10 0.68
CA PHE A 300 -13.59 -2.80 0.29
C PHE A 300 -14.17 -1.66 1.09
N TYR A 301 -13.26 -0.89 1.68
CA TYR A 301 -13.52 0.38 2.33
C TYR A 301 -12.63 1.43 1.69
N GLY A 302 -13.18 2.59 1.35
CA GLY A 302 -12.39 3.70 0.81
C GLY A 302 -13.00 5.05 1.13
N PHE A 303 -12.14 6.06 1.13
CA PHE A 303 -12.54 7.43 1.42
C PHE A 303 -13.25 8.03 0.20
N LYS A 304 -14.31 8.79 0.46
CA LYS A 304 -15.01 9.53 -0.60
C LYS A 304 -14.33 10.87 -0.77
N GLU A 305 -14.00 11.23 -2.00
CA GLU A 305 -13.54 12.56 -2.33
C GLU A 305 -14.74 13.48 -2.61
N GLU A 306 -14.68 14.73 -2.14
CA GLU A 306 -15.66 15.74 -2.49
C GLU A 306 -15.41 16.28 -3.90
N LYS A 307 -16.49 16.66 -4.59
CA LYS A 307 -16.40 17.30 -5.91
C LYS A 307 -15.91 18.76 -5.81
N GLU A 308 -16.04 19.37 -4.64
CA GLU A 308 -15.70 20.77 -4.40
C GLU A 308 -14.20 20.96 -4.17
N TRP A 309 -13.62 21.94 -4.87
CA TRP A 309 -12.24 22.38 -4.69
C TRP A 309 -12.16 23.43 -3.58
N TYR A 310 -11.23 23.23 -2.66
CA TYR A 310 -10.94 24.16 -1.57
C TYR A 310 -9.63 24.91 -1.83
N SER A 311 -9.62 26.21 -1.52
CA SER A 311 -8.38 26.92 -1.24
C SER A 311 -7.90 26.60 0.19
N LYS A 312 -6.60 26.82 0.46
CA LYS A 312 -6.03 26.68 1.81
C LYS A 312 -6.83 27.48 2.85
N ASN A 313 -7.10 28.76 2.57
CA ASN A 313 -7.84 29.64 3.48
C ASN A 313 -9.32 29.26 3.60
N GLY A 314 -9.97 28.90 2.49
CA GLY A 314 -11.36 28.44 2.50
C GLY A 314 -11.55 27.19 3.36
N PHE A 315 -10.60 26.25 3.29
CA PHE A 315 -10.61 25.07 4.15
C PHE A 315 -10.33 25.41 5.62
N ARG A 316 -9.41 26.34 5.89
CA ARG A 316 -9.12 26.82 7.25
C ARG A 316 -10.35 27.44 7.92
N GLU A 317 -11.04 28.36 7.25
CA GLU A 317 -12.29 28.95 7.75
C GLU A 317 -13.36 27.89 8.01
N ARG A 318 -13.43 26.87 7.15
CA ARG A 318 -14.35 25.75 7.33
C ARG A 318 -14.02 24.94 8.59
N CYS A 319 -12.73 24.72 8.87
CA CYS A 319 -12.28 24.05 10.10
C CYS A 319 -12.67 24.87 11.33
N LEU A 320 -12.51 26.20 11.30
CA LEU A 320 -12.96 27.09 12.37
C LEU A 320 -14.47 26.95 12.64
N ARG A 321 -15.30 27.00 11.59
CA ARG A 321 -16.77 26.78 11.72
C ARG A 321 -17.13 25.39 12.24
N PHE A 322 -16.28 24.39 12.02
CA PHE A 322 -16.47 23.06 12.60
C PHE A 322 -16.15 23.05 14.10
N ASP A 323 -15.05 23.68 14.49
CA ASP A 323 -14.61 23.80 15.87
C ASP A 323 -15.61 24.63 16.70
N GLU A 324 -16.13 25.75 16.18
CA GLU A 324 -17.18 26.56 16.84
C GLU A 324 -18.46 25.76 17.13
N ARG A 325 -18.84 24.83 16.23
CA ARG A 325 -19.99 23.94 16.45
C ARG A 325 -19.71 22.82 17.45
N MET A 326 -18.46 22.37 17.53
CA MET A 326 -18.02 21.36 18.51
C MET A 326 -17.94 21.96 19.92
N TRP A 327 -17.51 23.21 20.05
CA TRP A 327 -17.35 23.94 21.30
C TRP A 327 -18.15 25.25 21.31
N PRO A 328 -19.50 25.20 21.40
CA PRO A 328 -20.34 26.40 21.29
C PRO A 328 -20.26 27.37 22.48
N ASN A 329 -19.72 26.93 23.62
CA ASN A 329 -19.74 27.67 24.88
C ASN A 329 -18.35 28.11 25.37
N GLY A 330 -17.32 28.04 24.52
CA GLY A 330 -15.95 28.40 24.89
C GLY A 330 -14.96 28.15 23.77
N ASP A 331 -13.69 28.44 24.05
CA ASP A 331 -12.61 28.19 23.10
C ASP A 331 -12.43 26.69 22.84
N LYS A 332 -11.82 26.38 21.69
CA LYS A 332 -11.40 25.03 21.36
C LYS A 332 -10.60 24.42 22.50
N LEU A 333 -10.88 23.17 22.81
CA LEU A 333 -10.18 22.45 23.87
C LEU A 333 -8.69 22.32 23.56
N GLU A 334 -7.83 22.95 24.38
CA GLU A 334 -6.37 22.85 24.24
C GLU A 334 -5.78 21.57 24.86
N ASP A 335 -6.54 20.89 25.74
CA ASP A 335 -6.15 19.64 26.37
C ASP A 335 -6.11 18.49 25.35
N LEU A 336 -4.89 18.18 24.90
CA LEU A 336 -4.63 17.14 23.91
C LEU A 336 -5.00 15.73 24.38
N ASP A 337 -4.88 15.42 25.68
CA ASP A 337 -5.20 14.09 26.20
C ASP A 337 -6.72 13.89 26.25
N ARG A 338 -7.46 14.95 26.56
CA ARG A 338 -8.92 14.93 26.47
C ARG A 338 -9.40 14.87 25.02
N LEU A 339 -8.76 15.58 24.09
CA LEU A 339 -9.03 15.46 22.66
C LEU A 339 -8.78 14.04 22.14
N GLU A 340 -7.70 13.42 22.56
CA GLU A 340 -7.38 12.03 22.23
C GLU A 340 -8.43 11.06 22.77
N GLN A 341 -8.89 11.25 24.01
CA GLN A 341 -9.97 10.44 24.56
C GLN A 341 -11.24 10.57 23.71
N MET A 342 -11.61 11.82 23.39
CA MET A 342 -12.77 12.15 22.56
C MET A 342 -12.67 11.59 21.14
N PHE A 343 -11.46 11.50 20.59
CA PHE A 343 -11.18 10.87 19.31
C PHE A 343 -11.47 9.38 19.36
N TRP A 344 -10.87 8.65 20.30
CA TRP A 344 -11.07 7.20 20.43
C TRP A 344 -12.50 6.81 20.82
N GLU A 345 -13.21 7.66 21.58
CA GLU A 345 -14.64 7.50 21.83
C GLU A 345 -15.46 7.54 20.53
N ARG A 346 -15.19 8.51 19.64
CA ARG A 346 -15.85 8.62 18.33
C ARG A 346 -15.50 7.49 17.37
N VAL A 347 -14.27 6.98 17.41
CA VAL A 347 -13.86 5.83 16.59
C VAL A 347 -14.61 4.56 17.02
N LYS A 348 -14.88 4.40 18.32
CA LYS A 348 -15.63 3.25 18.86
C LYS A 348 -17.15 3.37 18.68
N ASP A 349 -17.69 4.59 18.71
CA ASP A 349 -19.13 4.83 18.64
C ASP A 349 -19.69 4.60 17.22
N ILE A 350 -20.26 3.41 17.01
CA ILE A 350 -20.91 3.02 15.75
C ILE A 350 -22.28 3.69 15.53
N GLU A 351 -22.91 4.22 16.59
CA GLU A 351 -24.27 4.75 16.53
C GLU A 351 -24.29 6.22 16.12
N LYS A 352 -23.23 6.96 16.46
CA LYS A 352 -23.06 8.36 16.10
C LYS A 352 -21.93 8.54 15.07
N PRO A 353 -22.20 8.28 13.78
CA PRO A 353 -21.19 8.45 12.74
C PRO A 353 -20.67 9.89 12.73
N SER A 354 -19.36 10.02 12.64
CA SER A 354 -18.65 11.30 12.69
C SER A 354 -17.84 11.47 11.41
N THR A 355 -18.39 12.24 10.47
CA THR A 355 -17.76 12.50 9.18
C THR A 355 -16.83 13.72 9.26
N ILE A 356 -15.54 13.48 9.02
CA ILE A 356 -14.46 14.47 9.06
C ILE A 356 -13.90 14.70 7.66
N ARG A 357 -13.44 15.92 7.39
CA ARG A 357 -12.81 16.31 6.11
C ARG A 357 -11.32 16.54 6.28
N TYR A 358 -10.54 16.23 5.26
CA TYR A 358 -9.09 16.44 5.27
C TYR A 358 -8.54 16.50 3.86
N GLY A 359 -7.36 17.10 3.70
CA GLY A 359 -6.54 16.99 2.50
C GLY A 359 -5.42 15.99 2.75
N ALA A 360 -5.24 15.04 1.85
CA ALA A 360 -4.15 14.08 1.90
C ALA A 360 -3.69 13.72 0.50
N ASP A 361 -2.41 13.39 0.39
CA ASP A 361 -1.74 13.04 -0.87
C ASP A 361 -2.01 14.10 -1.95
N ILE A 362 -1.94 15.37 -1.54
CA ILE A 362 -2.10 16.49 -2.46
C ILE A 362 -0.78 16.64 -3.20
N HIS A 363 -0.80 16.30 -4.48
CA HIS A 363 0.29 16.52 -5.42
C HIS A 363 -0.22 17.43 -6.54
N ASN A 364 0.10 18.71 -6.43
CA ASN A 364 -0.17 19.69 -7.48
C ASN A 364 1.11 19.91 -8.27
N GLU A 365 0.98 20.19 -9.56
CA GLU A 365 2.12 20.51 -10.42
C GLU A 365 2.26 22.01 -10.61
N GLY A 366 3.52 22.49 -10.60
CA GLY A 366 3.85 23.88 -10.91
C GLY A 366 4.35 24.72 -9.73
N PRO A 367 4.81 25.95 -10.03
CA PRO A 367 5.49 26.80 -9.06
C PRO A 367 4.55 27.23 -7.92
N GLY A 368 4.98 27.00 -6.67
CA GLY A 368 4.28 27.44 -5.48
C GLY A 368 3.07 26.58 -5.07
N VAL A 369 2.85 25.43 -5.70
CA VAL A 369 1.75 24.52 -5.33
C VAL A 369 2.22 23.10 -4.97
N MET A 370 3.44 22.71 -5.36
CA MET A 370 3.95 21.35 -5.14
C MET A 370 4.42 21.07 -3.71
N THR A 371 4.97 22.06 -3.02
CA THR A 371 5.62 21.90 -1.71
C THR A 371 5.39 23.14 -0.86
N GLY A 372 5.33 22.96 0.46
CA GLY A 372 5.32 24.07 1.40
C GLY A 372 6.71 24.64 1.69
N PHE A 373 7.79 23.95 1.31
CA PHE A 373 9.15 24.45 1.49
C PHE A 373 9.53 25.50 0.43
N PRO A 374 10.49 26.39 0.76
CA PRO A 374 11.07 27.32 -0.21
C PRO A 374 11.62 26.64 -1.47
N THR A 375 11.29 27.19 -2.63
CA THR A 375 11.81 26.75 -3.94
C THR A 375 12.30 27.93 -4.77
N LYS A 376 13.16 27.69 -5.77
CA LYS A 376 13.58 28.75 -6.71
C LYS A 376 12.47 29.13 -7.70
N GLY A 377 11.54 28.21 -7.97
CA GLY A 377 10.48 28.40 -8.96
C GLY A 377 9.35 29.32 -8.50
N TYR A 378 9.20 29.52 -7.19
CA TYR A 378 8.23 30.44 -6.62
C TYR A 378 8.81 31.13 -5.40
N VAL A 379 8.66 32.44 -5.32
CA VAL A 379 8.97 33.23 -4.12
C VAL A 379 7.70 33.98 -3.76
N PRO A 380 7.15 33.81 -2.54
CA PRO A 380 5.99 34.57 -2.10
C PRO A 380 6.25 36.09 -2.23
N PRO A 381 5.29 36.89 -2.75
CA PRO A 381 5.47 38.33 -2.94
C PRO A 381 5.93 39.05 -1.66
N SER A 382 5.39 38.64 -0.50
CA SER A 382 5.74 39.18 0.81
C SER A 382 7.21 39.00 1.21
N ILE A 383 7.91 38.03 0.63
CA ILE A 383 9.33 37.75 0.89
C ILE A 383 10.22 38.46 -0.14
N GLY A 384 9.78 38.51 -1.40
CA GLY A 384 10.55 39.08 -2.51
C GLY A 384 10.85 40.57 -2.39
N GLU A 385 10.05 41.31 -1.61
CA GLU A 385 10.23 42.75 -1.40
C GLU A 385 11.45 43.12 -0.54
N ASN A 386 11.92 42.21 0.34
CA ASN A 386 13.03 42.48 1.25
C ASN A 386 14.28 41.66 0.87
N PRO A 387 15.41 42.31 0.49
CA PRO A 387 16.63 41.60 0.10
C PRO A 387 17.17 40.63 1.15
N LYS A 388 17.01 40.94 2.44
CA LYS A 388 17.46 40.06 3.53
C LYS A 388 16.58 38.80 3.61
N SER A 389 15.26 38.98 3.59
CA SER A 389 14.31 37.86 3.61
C SER A 389 14.46 36.98 2.38
N LEU A 390 14.75 37.57 1.22
CA LEU A 390 15.04 36.84 -0.01
C LEU A 390 16.32 36.00 0.11
N SER A 391 17.39 36.54 0.69
CA SER A 391 18.62 35.78 0.93
C SER A 391 18.37 34.58 1.86
N GLU A 392 17.69 34.80 2.99
CA GLU A 392 17.35 33.74 3.94
C GLU A 392 16.45 32.68 3.29
N TYR A 393 15.48 33.10 2.46
CA TYR A 393 14.62 32.22 1.69
C TYR A 393 15.41 31.34 0.72
N LEU A 394 16.36 31.92 -0.01
CA LEU A 394 17.20 31.21 -0.98
C LEU A 394 18.11 30.18 -0.29
N ASP A 395 18.59 30.44 0.93
CA ASP A 395 19.38 29.47 1.69
C ASP A 395 18.60 28.16 1.94
N TYR A 396 17.31 28.26 2.29
CA TYR A 396 16.45 27.09 2.50
C TYR A 396 16.18 26.26 1.24
N THR A 397 16.24 26.88 0.04
CA THR A 397 16.00 26.16 -1.23
C THR A 397 17.02 25.06 -1.47
N SER A 398 18.25 25.23 -0.95
CA SER A 398 19.35 24.27 -1.09
C SER A 398 19.57 23.39 0.15
N HIS A 399 18.81 23.62 1.23
CA HIS A 399 19.03 22.93 2.49
C HIS A 399 18.66 21.43 2.35
N PRO A 400 19.49 20.48 2.83
CA PRO A 400 19.20 19.04 2.68
C PRO A 400 17.94 18.53 3.40
N MET A 401 17.52 19.22 4.47
CA MET A 401 16.26 18.93 5.19
C MET A 401 15.01 19.60 4.58
N ASN A 402 15.16 20.36 3.50
CA ASN A 402 14.02 20.68 2.63
C ASN A 402 13.54 19.35 2.01
N LEU A 403 12.26 19.00 2.16
CA LEU A 403 11.77 17.67 1.77
C LEU A 403 11.88 17.39 0.26
N MET A 404 11.98 18.43 -0.57
CA MET A 404 12.33 18.28 -2.00
C MET A 404 13.76 17.74 -2.23
N ASN A 405 14.67 18.02 -1.30
CA ASN A 405 16.09 17.68 -1.41
C ASN A 405 16.45 16.40 -0.64
N LEU A 406 15.68 16.07 0.42
CA LEU A 406 15.99 14.97 1.34
C LEU A 406 16.15 13.59 0.64
N PRO A 407 15.29 13.18 -0.31
CA PRO A 407 15.45 11.91 -1.02
C PRO A 407 16.74 11.84 -1.84
N GLN A 408 17.27 12.99 -2.24
CA GLN A 408 18.50 13.17 -3.02
C GLN A 408 19.71 13.58 -2.16
N ALA A 409 19.53 13.67 -0.83
CA ALA A 409 20.59 14.07 0.09
C ALA A 409 21.74 13.06 0.05
N ARG A 410 22.96 13.55 0.32
CA ARG A 410 24.17 12.73 0.31
C ARG A 410 24.02 11.52 1.24
N GLY A 411 24.15 10.32 0.68
CA GLY A 411 24.03 9.06 1.41
C GLY A 411 22.66 8.37 1.30
N SER A 412 21.65 9.06 0.74
CA SER A 412 20.39 8.40 0.36
C SER A 412 20.63 7.41 -0.78
N LEU A 413 19.99 6.25 -0.74
CA LEU A 413 20.08 5.25 -1.80
C LEU A 413 19.11 5.56 -2.95
N LEU A 414 18.05 6.34 -2.71
CA LEU A 414 17.08 6.69 -3.76
C LEU A 414 17.70 7.56 -4.85
N SER A 415 18.74 8.33 -4.54
CA SER A 415 19.46 9.14 -5.53
C SER A 415 20.17 8.31 -6.60
N LEU A 416 20.38 7.00 -6.35
CA LEU A 416 21.06 6.09 -7.27
C LEU A 416 20.16 5.55 -8.38
N PHE A 417 18.84 5.73 -8.28
CA PHE A 417 17.95 5.40 -9.39
C PHE A 417 18.09 6.40 -10.55
N GLY A 418 18.56 7.62 -10.29
CA GLY A 418 18.71 8.66 -11.31
C GLY A 418 17.38 9.17 -11.90
N LYS A 419 16.25 8.75 -11.32
CA LYS A 419 14.90 9.17 -11.70
C LYS A 419 14.10 9.59 -10.46
N LYS A 420 13.09 10.44 -10.66
CA LYS A 420 12.09 10.71 -9.64
C LYS A 420 11.15 9.51 -9.62
N ILE A 421 11.01 8.89 -8.46
CA ILE A 421 10.02 7.86 -8.21
C ILE A 421 8.77 8.60 -7.73
N SER A 422 7.73 8.59 -8.57
CA SER A 422 6.44 9.18 -8.25
C SER A 422 5.92 8.59 -6.95
N GLY A 423 5.36 9.44 -6.10
CA GLY A 423 4.85 9.06 -4.79
C GLY A 423 5.86 8.76 -3.68
N MET A 424 7.17 8.74 -3.95
CA MET A 424 8.18 8.54 -2.90
C MET A 424 9.21 9.66 -2.79
N THR A 425 9.71 10.14 -3.94
CA THR A 425 10.79 11.14 -3.99
C THR A 425 10.28 12.57 -4.15
N ILE A 426 8.99 12.73 -4.39
CA ILE A 426 8.32 14.02 -4.45
C ILE A 426 7.46 14.13 -3.19
N PRO A 427 7.55 15.24 -2.43
CA PRO A 427 6.78 15.38 -1.20
C PRO A 427 5.27 15.46 -1.46
N TRP A 428 4.51 14.97 -0.49
CA TRP A 428 3.05 15.02 -0.45
C TRP A 428 2.58 16.01 0.62
N ILE A 429 1.55 16.79 0.28
CA ILE A 429 0.95 17.76 1.21
C ILE A 429 -0.26 17.13 1.94
N TYR A 430 -0.33 17.35 3.24
CA TYR A 430 -1.40 16.90 4.14
C TYR A 430 -1.99 18.08 4.93
N ILE A 431 -3.28 18.34 4.72
CA ILE A 431 -4.02 19.41 5.39
C ILE A 431 -4.99 18.77 6.39
N GLY A 432 -4.69 18.95 7.67
CA GLY A 432 -5.47 18.40 8.78
C GLY A 432 -6.69 19.24 9.13
N SER A 433 -7.65 18.60 9.80
CA SER A 433 -8.73 19.24 10.54
C SER A 433 -8.93 18.51 11.86
N THR A 434 -9.74 19.04 12.76
CA THR A 434 -10.01 18.40 14.06
C THR A 434 -10.54 16.97 13.87
N PHE A 435 -9.80 16.00 14.42
CA PHE A 435 -10.02 14.55 14.31
C PHE A 435 -9.74 13.93 12.94
N SER A 436 -9.20 14.67 11.96
CA SER A 436 -8.75 14.01 10.72
C SER A 436 -7.60 13.07 11.00
N THR A 437 -7.58 11.92 10.34
CA THR A 437 -6.86 10.74 10.81
C THR A 437 -6.11 10.06 9.67
N PHE A 438 -4.97 9.46 9.96
CA PHE A 438 -4.30 8.48 9.11
C PHE A 438 -4.19 7.16 9.88
N CYS A 439 -4.53 6.06 9.22
CA CYS A 439 -4.65 4.77 9.89
C CYS A 439 -3.31 4.03 9.96
N TRP A 440 -3.29 2.88 10.63
CA TRP A 440 -2.09 2.05 10.73
C TRP A 440 -1.61 1.62 9.35
N HIS A 441 -0.35 1.93 9.04
CA HIS A 441 0.30 1.54 7.80
C HIS A 441 1.82 1.44 7.96
N LEU A 442 2.46 0.84 6.96
CA LEU A 442 3.90 0.84 6.76
C LEU A 442 4.21 1.67 5.51
N GLU A 443 5.39 2.29 5.51
CA GLU A 443 5.92 2.97 4.33
C GLU A 443 6.23 1.99 3.20
N ASP A 444 6.18 2.48 1.96
CA ASP A 444 6.45 1.66 0.79
C ASP A 444 7.87 1.11 0.80
N GLN A 445 7.97 -0.20 0.52
CA GLN A 445 9.18 -1.01 0.64
C GLN A 445 9.93 -0.77 1.97
N TYR A 446 9.17 -0.49 3.03
CA TYR A 446 9.66 -0.19 4.37
C TYR A 446 10.69 0.94 4.41
N THR A 447 10.61 1.90 3.48
CA THR A 447 11.47 3.08 3.49
C THR A 447 11.29 3.93 4.74
N LEU A 448 12.22 4.86 4.98
CA LEU A 448 12.02 5.87 6.00
C LEU A 448 11.10 6.95 5.44
N SER A 449 10.34 7.61 6.31
CA SER A 449 9.61 8.82 5.97
C SER A 449 9.96 9.95 6.91
N ALA A 450 9.95 11.17 6.37
CA ALA A 450 10.09 12.40 7.12
C ALA A 450 8.82 13.23 6.94
N ASN A 451 8.12 13.51 8.04
CA ASN A 451 6.97 14.41 8.05
C ASN A 451 7.35 15.72 8.74
N TYR A 452 7.21 16.86 8.05
CA TYR A 452 7.39 18.20 8.62
C TYR A 452 6.03 18.90 8.78
N GLN A 453 5.79 19.50 9.94
CA GLN A 453 4.60 20.32 10.17
C GLN A 453 4.95 21.79 10.00
N HIS A 454 4.39 22.43 8.97
CA HIS A 454 4.64 23.84 8.65
C HIS A 454 3.90 24.79 9.60
N GLU A 455 2.60 24.57 9.81
CA GLU A 455 1.76 25.46 10.63
C GLU A 455 0.56 24.72 11.26
N GLY A 456 -0.11 25.42 12.19
CA GLY A 456 -1.39 25.01 12.78
C GLY A 456 -1.30 24.16 14.04
N ASP A 457 -2.39 23.45 14.32
CA ASP A 457 -2.59 22.68 15.55
C ASP A 457 -1.77 21.37 15.58
N PRO A 458 -1.37 20.87 16.76
CA PRO A 458 -0.54 19.68 16.87
C PRO A 458 -1.11 18.42 16.20
N LYS A 459 -0.21 17.57 15.70
CA LYS A 459 -0.52 16.23 15.21
C LYS A 459 -0.09 15.17 16.23
N ILE A 460 -0.98 14.25 16.54
CA ILE A 460 -0.73 13.15 17.46
C ILE A 460 -0.39 11.91 16.64
N TRP A 461 0.71 11.24 16.99
CA TRP A 461 1.21 10.04 16.33
C TRP A 461 1.26 8.86 17.29
N TYR A 462 1.10 7.67 16.74
CA TYR A 462 1.32 6.39 17.40
C TYR A 462 2.28 5.55 16.57
N SER A 463 3.18 4.83 17.22
CA SER A 463 4.08 3.89 16.55
C SER A 463 4.10 2.52 17.19
N ILE A 464 4.21 1.50 16.34
CA ILE A 464 4.49 0.11 16.71
C ILE A 464 5.80 -0.26 16.00
N PRO A 465 6.89 -0.49 16.76
CA PRO A 465 8.19 -0.80 16.19
C PRO A 465 8.19 -2.21 15.55
N GLU A 466 9.20 -2.45 14.69
CA GLU A 466 9.46 -3.74 14.02
C GLU A 466 9.28 -4.96 14.95
N SER A 467 9.80 -4.87 16.18
CA SER A 467 9.76 -5.96 17.17
C SER A 467 8.36 -6.45 17.55
N SER A 468 7.33 -5.63 17.28
CA SER A 468 5.93 -5.93 17.58
C SER A 468 5.06 -6.07 16.31
N CYS A 469 5.60 -5.88 15.10
CA CYS A 469 4.83 -5.98 13.86
C CYS A 469 4.15 -7.34 13.70
N SER A 470 4.89 -8.45 13.89
CA SER A 470 4.29 -9.79 13.79
C SER A 470 3.18 -10.04 14.81
N LYS A 471 3.28 -9.44 16.01
CA LYS A 471 2.22 -9.52 17.03
C LYS A 471 1.00 -8.72 16.61
N PHE A 472 1.20 -7.53 16.05
CA PHE A 472 0.13 -6.70 15.51
C PHE A 472 -0.57 -7.39 14.33
N ASP A 473 0.17 -7.96 13.38
CA ASP A 473 -0.42 -8.73 12.28
C ASP A 473 -1.26 -9.91 12.78
N ASN A 474 -0.75 -10.63 13.78
CA ASN A 474 -1.48 -11.73 14.41
C ASN A 474 -2.73 -11.26 15.16
N LEU A 475 -2.68 -10.10 15.81
CA LEU A 475 -3.84 -9.48 16.42
C LEU A 475 -4.88 -9.12 15.36
N MET A 476 -4.47 -8.51 14.25
CA MET A 476 -5.36 -8.12 13.15
C MET A 476 -6.04 -9.37 12.54
N ARG A 477 -5.27 -10.42 12.28
CA ARG A 477 -5.78 -11.75 11.85
C ARG A 477 -6.72 -12.36 12.89
N HIS A 478 -6.46 -12.16 14.17
CA HIS A 478 -7.31 -12.67 15.24
C HIS A 478 -8.61 -11.86 15.38
N ILE A 479 -8.59 -10.54 15.17
CA ILE A 479 -9.76 -9.68 15.34
C ILE A 479 -10.75 -9.91 14.20
N ALA A 480 -10.30 -9.78 12.95
CA ALA A 480 -11.13 -9.85 11.75
C ALA A 480 -10.46 -10.71 10.66
N PRO A 481 -10.41 -12.05 10.84
CA PRO A 481 -9.76 -12.95 9.89
C PRO A 481 -10.43 -12.94 8.51
N ASP A 482 -11.75 -12.78 8.45
CA ASP A 482 -12.50 -12.78 7.20
C ASP A 482 -12.20 -11.56 6.33
N ILE A 483 -11.98 -10.40 6.94
CA ILE A 483 -11.61 -9.18 6.21
C ILE A 483 -10.20 -9.32 5.62
N LEU A 484 -9.25 -9.84 6.38
CA LEU A 484 -7.87 -10.04 5.90
C LEU A 484 -7.73 -11.16 4.86
N GLU A 485 -8.60 -12.18 4.90
CA GLU A 485 -8.63 -13.22 3.87
C GLU A 485 -9.25 -12.71 2.56
N LYS A 486 -10.23 -11.81 2.66
CA LYS A 486 -10.77 -11.07 1.50
C LYS A 486 -9.78 -10.04 0.96
N GLN A 487 -8.98 -9.43 1.84
CA GLN A 487 -8.05 -8.34 1.54
C GLN A 487 -6.68 -8.56 2.22
N PRO A 488 -5.80 -9.38 1.61
CA PRO A 488 -4.48 -9.67 2.17
C PRO A 488 -3.59 -8.43 2.34
N ASP A 489 -3.84 -7.39 1.54
CA ASP A 489 -3.12 -6.12 1.52
C ASP A 489 -3.79 -5.02 2.38
N LEU A 490 -4.85 -5.32 3.15
CA LEU A 490 -5.59 -4.34 3.97
C LEU A 490 -4.69 -3.44 4.83
N LEU A 491 -3.62 -4.00 5.41
CA LEU A 491 -2.68 -3.28 6.28
C LEU A 491 -1.78 -2.30 5.51
N HIS A 492 -1.73 -2.41 4.18
CA HIS A 492 -1.06 -1.47 3.30
C HIS A 492 -2.00 -0.39 2.74
N GLN A 493 -3.32 -0.53 2.91
CA GLN A 493 -4.32 0.36 2.32
C GLN A 493 -4.68 1.57 3.19
N LEU A 494 -3.98 1.83 4.31
CA LEU A 494 -4.20 3.04 5.13
C LEU A 494 -5.63 3.25 5.68
N VAL A 495 -6.44 2.19 5.75
CA VAL A 495 -7.87 2.32 6.06
C VAL A 495 -8.25 1.95 7.49
N THR A 496 -7.41 1.25 8.26
CA THR A 496 -7.89 0.56 9.47
C THR A 496 -7.21 1.00 10.76
N LEU A 497 -8.02 1.31 11.78
CA LEU A 497 -7.59 1.59 13.14
C LEU A 497 -7.88 0.43 14.10
N VAL A 498 -6.96 0.25 15.02
CA VAL A 498 -7.16 -0.46 16.28
C VAL A 498 -6.62 0.44 17.38
N ALA A 499 -7.45 0.70 18.39
CA ALA A 499 -7.04 1.56 19.49
C ALA A 499 -5.90 0.88 20.28
N PRO A 500 -4.76 1.56 20.49
CA PRO A 500 -3.67 1.01 21.30
C PRO A 500 -4.12 0.78 22.76
N TYR A 501 -5.14 1.52 23.21
CA TYR A 501 -5.74 1.41 24.53
C TYR A 501 -6.72 0.23 24.69
N ASP A 502 -7.03 -0.49 23.63
CA ASP A 502 -7.93 -1.64 23.72
C ASP A 502 -7.26 -2.79 24.49
N LYS A 503 -8.04 -3.48 25.32
CA LYS A 503 -7.56 -4.60 26.12
C LYS A 503 -6.98 -5.71 25.24
N LYS A 504 -7.59 -5.99 24.09
CA LYS A 504 -7.08 -7.00 23.13
C LYS A 504 -5.69 -6.64 22.60
N PHE A 505 -5.42 -5.35 22.41
CA PHE A 505 -4.12 -4.85 21.98
C PHE A 505 -3.07 -5.01 23.08
N GLN A 506 -3.43 -4.67 24.32
CA GLN A 506 -2.56 -4.79 25.49
C GLN A 506 -2.26 -6.25 25.85
N ASP A 507 -3.28 -7.12 25.86
CA ASP A 507 -3.15 -8.54 26.16
C ASP A 507 -2.27 -9.27 25.11
N ALA A 508 -2.18 -8.75 23.88
CA ALA A 508 -1.29 -9.26 22.84
C ALA A 508 0.20 -8.89 23.06
N GLY A 509 0.50 -8.03 24.04
CA GLY A 509 1.87 -7.62 24.37
C GLY A 509 2.56 -6.85 23.24
N ILE A 510 1.80 -6.01 22.53
CA ILE A 510 2.28 -5.14 21.45
C ILE A 510 2.85 -3.87 22.06
N SER A 511 4.12 -3.57 21.76
CA SER A 511 4.73 -2.30 22.16
C SER A 511 4.17 -1.17 21.29
N CYS A 512 3.70 -0.10 21.92
CA CYS A 512 3.17 1.08 21.22
C CYS A 512 3.59 2.35 21.95
N TYR A 513 3.94 3.38 21.18
CA TYR A 513 4.45 4.66 21.69
C TYR A 513 3.68 5.83 21.08
N LYS A 514 3.75 7.01 21.71
CA LYS A 514 3.04 8.23 21.30
C LYS A 514 4.00 9.36 20.95
N ALA A 515 3.62 10.24 20.02
CA ALA A 515 4.30 11.51 19.78
C ALA A 515 3.29 12.65 19.63
N ILE A 516 3.70 13.85 20.04
CA ILE A 516 3.00 15.09 19.72
C ILE A 516 3.97 15.92 18.88
N GLN A 517 3.60 16.09 17.62
CA GLN A 517 4.29 16.94 16.66
C GLN A 517 3.66 18.34 16.69
N ARG A 518 4.51 19.35 16.77
CA ARG A 518 4.15 20.77 16.73
C ARG A 518 4.73 21.43 15.47
N PRO A 519 4.24 22.63 15.09
CA PRO A 519 4.82 23.39 14.00
C PRO A 519 6.33 23.57 14.14
N GLY A 520 7.05 23.36 13.05
CA GLY A 520 8.51 23.39 12.98
C GLY A 520 9.20 22.08 13.36
N GLU A 521 8.47 21.03 13.77
CA GLU A 521 9.07 19.74 14.14
C GLU A 521 8.92 18.69 13.03
N TYR A 522 9.92 17.80 12.94
CA TYR A 522 9.87 16.61 12.10
C TYR A 522 9.48 15.37 12.91
N ILE A 523 8.71 14.47 12.30
CA ILE A 523 8.61 13.06 12.71
C ILE A 523 9.35 12.23 11.67
N ILE A 524 10.33 11.44 12.13
CA ILE A 524 11.06 10.49 11.29
C ILE A 524 10.59 9.09 11.62
N THR A 525 10.01 8.41 10.64
CA THR A 525 9.58 7.02 10.74
C THR A 525 10.68 6.10 10.22
N PHE A 526 11.05 5.10 11.01
CA PHE A 526 12.06 4.12 10.66
C PHE A 526 11.47 2.93 9.91
N PRO A 527 12.31 2.10 9.26
CA PRO A 527 11.84 0.96 8.49
C PRO A 527 10.95 0.03 9.31
N LYS A 528 9.91 -0.50 8.65
CA LYS A 528 8.98 -1.49 9.20
C LYS A 528 8.34 -1.05 10.53
N CYS A 529 8.02 0.23 10.64
CA CYS A 529 7.28 0.81 11.76
C CYS A 529 5.83 1.07 11.37
N TYR A 530 4.89 0.32 11.96
CA TYR A 530 3.47 0.65 11.83
C TYR A 530 3.22 1.98 12.53
N HIS A 531 2.56 2.90 11.85
CA HIS A 531 2.23 4.19 12.43
C HIS A 531 0.83 4.67 12.03
N ALA A 532 0.22 5.43 12.92
CA ALA A 532 -1.12 5.99 12.79
C ALA A 532 -1.22 7.29 13.58
N GLY A 533 -2.29 8.05 13.42
CA GLY A 533 -2.44 9.28 14.17
C GLY A 533 -3.64 10.12 13.76
N PHE A 534 -3.82 11.23 14.47
CA PHE A 534 -4.88 12.18 14.20
C PHE A 534 -4.43 13.62 14.45
N ASN A 535 -5.12 14.56 13.82
CA ASN A 535 -4.87 15.99 13.98
C ASN A 535 -5.79 16.56 15.06
N SER A 536 -5.22 17.34 15.97
CA SER A 536 -6.01 18.08 16.97
C SER A 536 -6.77 19.24 16.35
N GLY A 537 -6.45 19.63 15.11
CA GLY A 537 -7.10 20.72 14.42
C GLY A 537 -6.57 21.01 13.02
N TYR A 538 -6.79 22.24 12.57
CA TYR A 538 -6.26 22.70 11.29
C TYR A 538 -4.74 22.73 11.35
N ASN A 539 -4.08 22.02 10.45
CA ASN A 539 -2.64 22.09 10.27
C ASN A 539 -2.24 21.82 8.82
N PHE A 540 -1.02 22.21 8.48
CA PHE A 540 -0.42 22.00 7.16
C PHE A 540 0.89 21.24 7.34
N ASN A 541 1.00 20.09 6.69
CA ASN A 541 2.15 19.20 6.82
C ASN A 541 2.59 18.72 5.45
N GLU A 542 3.82 18.25 5.40
CA GLU A 542 4.43 17.71 4.20
C GLU A 542 5.23 16.47 4.57
N ALA A 543 5.20 15.43 3.74
CA ALA A 543 5.96 14.20 3.98
C ALA A 543 6.66 13.71 2.71
N VAL A 544 7.81 13.04 2.88
CA VAL A 544 8.54 12.39 1.79
C VAL A 544 9.27 11.14 2.29
N ASN A 545 9.49 10.18 1.40
CA ASN A 545 10.28 8.99 1.70
C ASN A 545 11.75 9.22 1.39
N PHE A 546 12.62 8.59 2.17
CA PHE A 546 14.05 8.57 1.94
C PHE A 546 14.66 7.26 2.45
N THR A 547 15.94 7.03 2.15
CA THR A 547 16.63 5.79 2.53
C THR A 547 18.00 6.08 3.12
N ILE A 548 18.51 5.07 3.82
CA ILE A 548 19.85 5.04 4.42
C ILE A 548 20.45 3.65 4.18
N ASN A 549 21.75 3.48 4.39
CA ASN A 549 22.40 2.18 4.12
C ASN A 549 21.80 1.01 4.93
N SER A 550 21.40 1.24 6.19
CA SER A 550 20.81 0.19 7.03
C SER A 550 19.39 -0.23 6.61
N TRP A 551 18.75 0.49 5.69
CA TRP A 551 17.42 0.15 5.19
C TRP A 551 17.44 -1.01 4.17
N LEU A 552 18.53 -1.23 3.42
CA LEU A 552 18.56 -2.21 2.32
C LEU A 552 17.98 -3.60 2.66
N PRO A 553 18.28 -4.23 3.83
CA PRO A 553 17.68 -5.51 4.20
C PRO A 553 16.16 -5.47 4.34
N TYR A 554 15.60 -4.35 4.79
CA TYR A 554 14.17 -4.14 4.91
C TYR A 554 13.49 -4.01 3.55
N GLY A 555 14.12 -3.33 2.57
CA GLY A 555 13.61 -3.26 1.19
C GLY A 555 13.57 -4.63 0.50
N LEU A 556 14.57 -5.48 0.76
CA LEU A 556 14.57 -6.87 0.30
C LEU A 556 13.47 -7.68 0.98
N GLU A 557 13.31 -7.56 2.30
CA GLU A 557 12.22 -8.21 3.04
C GLU A 557 10.84 -7.79 2.52
N ALA A 558 10.64 -6.50 2.29
CA ALA A 558 9.38 -5.95 1.77
C ALA A 558 9.01 -6.58 0.42
N THR A 559 10.01 -6.82 -0.45
CA THR A 559 9.78 -7.48 -1.75
C THR A 559 9.18 -8.88 -1.57
N TYR A 560 9.67 -9.64 -0.59
CA TYR A 560 9.10 -10.96 -0.27
C TYR A 560 7.70 -10.87 0.34
N ASP A 561 7.46 -9.89 1.20
CA ASP A 561 6.14 -9.66 1.80
C ASP A 561 5.10 -9.28 0.74
N TYR A 562 5.49 -8.43 -0.20
CA TYR A 562 4.65 -7.94 -1.30
C TYR A 562 4.25 -9.07 -2.26
N ILE A 563 5.15 -10.02 -2.53
CA ILE A 563 4.83 -11.26 -3.27
C ILE A 563 3.72 -12.05 -2.56
N ARG A 564 3.76 -12.12 -1.22
CA ARG A 564 2.77 -12.88 -0.42
C ARG A 564 1.43 -12.17 -0.33
N SER A 565 1.42 -10.84 -0.25
CA SER A 565 0.19 -10.04 -0.17
C SER A 565 -0.40 -9.69 -1.53
N GLY A 566 0.33 -9.90 -2.63
CA GLY A 566 -0.05 -9.47 -3.97
C GLY A 566 -0.02 -7.95 -4.15
N LYS A 567 0.81 -7.25 -3.36
CA LYS A 567 1.05 -5.80 -3.50
C LYS A 567 2.17 -5.59 -4.55
N PRO A 568 2.03 -4.65 -5.50
CA PRO A 568 3.11 -4.34 -6.42
C PRO A 568 4.27 -3.62 -5.74
N CYS A 569 5.50 -3.89 -6.20
CA CYS A 569 6.69 -3.14 -5.76
C CYS A 569 6.76 -1.79 -6.46
N VAL A 570 7.26 -0.77 -5.76
CA VAL A 570 7.43 0.57 -6.34
C VAL A 570 8.69 0.65 -7.20
N PHE A 571 9.77 0.00 -6.79
CA PHE A 571 11.01 -0.09 -7.56
C PHE A 571 11.73 -1.43 -7.38
N ASP A 572 12.63 -1.77 -8.31
CA ASP A 572 13.41 -3.01 -8.27
C ASP A 572 14.65 -2.89 -7.38
N MET A 573 14.69 -3.72 -6.32
CA MET A 573 15.83 -3.83 -5.42
C MET A 573 17.09 -4.35 -6.13
N ASN A 574 16.97 -5.19 -7.16
CA ASN A 574 18.12 -5.71 -7.89
C ASN A 574 18.76 -4.61 -8.75
N GLU A 575 17.95 -3.79 -9.41
CA GLU A 575 18.41 -2.57 -10.07
C GLU A 575 19.15 -1.64 -9.10
N LEU A 576 18.61 -1.41 -7.91
CA LEU A 576 19.29 -0.57 -6.90
C LEU A 576 20.66 -1.14 -6.53
N MET A 577 20.73 -2.44 -6.21
CA MET A 577 21.99 -3.10 -5.86
C MET A 577 23.00 -3.06 -7.02
N LEU A 578 22.54 -3.20 -8.26
CA LEU A 578 23.37 -3.05 -9.45
C LEU A 578 23.93 -1.62 -9.55
N ASN A 579 23.10 -0.59 -9.36
CA ASN A 579 23.52 0.81 -9.40
C ASN A 579 24.53 1.13 -8.28
N ILE A 580 24.34 0.58 -7.08
CA ILE A 580 25.29 0.69 -5.95
C ILE A 580 26.66 0.11 -6.36
N ILE A 581 26.68 -1.10 -6.92
CA ILE A 581 27.91 -1.78 -7.33
C ILE A 581 28.59 -1.02 -8.48
N THR A 582 27.83 -0.55 -9.47
CA THR A 582 28.38 0.26 -10.57
C THR A 582 28.98 1.57 -10.06
N SER A 583 28.32 2.26 -9.11
CA SER A 583 28.85 3.47 -8.48
C SER A 583 30.14 3.21 -7.70
N PHE A 584 30.20 2.08 -6.97
CA PHE A 584 31.40 1.61 -6.30
C PHE A 584 32.54 1.31 -7.28
N LEU A 585 32.27 0.66 -8.40
CA LEU A 585 33.27 0.38 -9.44
C LEU A 585 33.84 1.68 -10.02
N ARG A 586 33.00 2.67 -10.29
CA ARG A 586 33.37 4.01 -10.80
C ARG A 586 34.06 4.91 -9.77
N GLY A 587 34.03 4.55 -8.48
CA GLY A 587 34.61 5.37 -7.40
C GLY A 587 33.85 6.66 -7.13
N GLN A 588 32.56 6.73 -7.53
CA GLN A 588 31.73 7.92 -7.39
C GLN A 588 31.17 8.11 -5.97
N THR A 589 31.17 7.04 -5.16
CA THR A 589 30.56 7.01 -3.83
C THR A 589 31.46 6.27 -2.84
N HIS A 590 31.50 6.79 -1.60
CA HIS A 590 32.18 6.14 -0.48
C HIS A 590 31.16 5.31 0.32
N PHE A 591 30.88 4.12 -0.18
CA PHE A 591 30.16 3.10 0.60
C PHE A 591 31.14 2.34 1.50
N ASP A 592 30.64 1.87 2.65
CA ASP A 592 31.41 0.93 3.47
C ASP A 592 31.60 -0.39 2.70
N ASN A 593 32.80 -0.97 2.80
CA ASN A 593 33.13 -2.25 2.20
C ASN A 593 32.20 -3.38 2.70
N SER A 594 31.73 -3.29 3.95
CA SER A 594 30.77 -4.26 4.48
C SER A 594 29.43 -4.19 3.74
N PHE A 595 28.94 -2.98 3.48
CA PHE A 595 27.69 -2.73 2.76
C PHE A 595 27.78 -3.21 1.31
N ILE A 596 28.88 -2.91 0.61
CA ILE A 596 29.09 -3.39 -0.76
C ILE A 596 29.11 -4.92 -0.85
N ARG A 597 29.71 -5.60 0.14
CA ARG A 597 29.71 -7.07 0.20
C ARG A 597 28.31 -7.64 0.34
N ILE A 598 27.43 -6.99 1.12
CA ILE A 598 26.03 -7.38 1.25
C ILE A 598 25.32 -7.23 -0.11
N CYS A 599 25.37 -6.04 -0.72
CA CYS A 599 24.75 -5.80 -2.04
C CYS A 599 25.25 -6.80 -3.09
N TYR A 600 26.55 -7.07 -3.12
CA TYR A 600 27.15 -8.02 -4.04
C TYR A 600 26.65 -9.45 -3.80
N SER A 601 26.64 -9.90 -2.54
CA SER A 601 26.19 -11.25 -2.19
C SER A 601 24.73 -11.48 -2.55
N GLU A 602 23.85 -10.53 -2.23
CA GLU A 602 22.42 -10.61 -2.52
C GLU A 602 22.16 -10.55 -4.03
N LEU A 603 22.79 -9.61 -4.75
CA LEU A 603 22.64 -9.52 -6.21
C LEU A 603 23.16 -10.79 -6.91
N LEU A 604 24.31 -11.31 -6.48
CA LEU A 604 24.86 -12.55 -7.01
C LEU A 604 23.94 -13.75 -6.74
N HIS A 605 23.32 -13.79 -5.56
CA HIS A 605 22.36 -14.83 -5.21
C HIS A 605 21.13 -14.78 -6.12
N SER A 606 20.48 -13.61 -6.25
CA SER A 606 19.34 -13.38 -7.14
C SER A 606 19.67 -13.75 -8.59
N PHE A 607 20.82 -13.30 -9.09
CA PHE A 607 21.27 -13.58 -10.45
C PHE A 607 21.51 -15.08 -10.68
N ASN A 608 22.18 -15.77 -9.76
CA ASN A 608 22.44 -17.21 -9.88
C ASN A 608 21.16 -18.04 -9.81
N LEU A 609 20.19 -17.64 -8.98
CA LEU A 609 18.89 -18.29 -8.91
C LEU A 609 18.17 -18.16 -10.26
N GLU A 610 18.21 -16.98 -10.87
CA GLU A 610 17.57 -16.74 -12.15
C GLU A 610 18.24 -17.54 -13.29
N MET A 611 19.58 -17.60 -13.32
CA MET A 611 20.30 -18.43 -14.29
C MET A 611 19.97 -19.91 -14.15
N LYS A 612 19.87 -20.40 -12.90
CA LYS A 612 19.47 -21.78 -12.65
C LYS A 612 18.06 -22.09 -13.16
N LEU A 613 17.12 -21.14 -13.02
CA LEU A 613 15.77 -21.31 -13.54
C LEU A 613 15.74 -21.32 -15.07
N LEU A 614 16.53 -20.47 -15.74
CA LEU A 614 16.67 -20.50 -17.20
C LEU A 614 17.20 -21.85 -17.69
N ASP A 615 18.27 -22.35 -17.06
CA ASP A 615 18.86 -23.66 -17.39
C ASP A 615 17.84 -24.80 -17.18
N GLN A 616 17.09 -24.77 -16.08
CA GLN A 616 16.07 -25.78 -15.78
C GLN A 616 14.91 -25.79 -16.78
N LEU A 617 14.55 -24.63 -17.31
CA LEU A 617 13.46 -24.48 -18.25
C LEU A 617 13.90 -24.70 -19.72
N ASN A 618 15.18 -25.05 -19.97
CA ASN A 618 15.78 -25.14 -21.31
C ASN A 618 15.49 -23.91 -22.17
N LEU A 619 15.38 -22.73 -21.54
CA LEU A 619 15.15 -21.48 -22.24
C LEU A 619 16.50 -20.98 -22.76
N ASP A 620 16.77 -21.22 -24.04
CA ASP A 620 18.04 -20.88 -24.66
C ASP A 620 18.26 -19.35 -24.64
N PRO A 621 19.29 -18.85 -23.93
CA PRO A 621 19.63 -17.43 -23.94
C PRO A 621 20.11 -16.92 -25.30
N ASP A 622 20.46 -17.81 -26.25
CA ASP A 622 20.95 -17.44 -27.58
C ASP A 622 19.85 -16.90 -28.53
N ILE A 623 18.58 -16.89 -28.12
CA ILE A 623 17.50 -16.18 -28.81
C ILE A 623 17.38 -14.73 -28.27
N ILE A 624 18.39 -13.92 -28.60
CA ILE A 624 18.54 -12.53 -28.13
C ILE A 624 17.37 -11.64 -28.57
N LYS A 625 16.58 -11.11 -27.61
CA LYS A 625 15.69 -9.94 -27.80
C LYS A 625 15.62 -9.12 -26.50
N VAL A 626 16.51 -8.14 -26.35
CA VAL A 626 16.52 -7.18 -25.23
C VAL A 626 15.36 -6.20 -25.41
N VAL A 627 14.55 -6.01 -24.37
CA VAL A 627 13.54 -4.93 -24.32
C VAL A 627 14.18 -3.78 -23.55
N SER A 628 14.71 -2.79 -24.26
CA SER A 628 15.22 -1.57 -23.65
C SER A 628 14.06 -0.61 -23.39
N SER A 629 13.98 -0.04 -22.18
CA SER A 629 13.32 1.26 -22.02
C SER A 629 13.99 2.23 -22.98
N SER A 630 13.22 3.02 -23.70
CA SER A 630 13.73 4.00 -24.66
C SER A 630 14.44 5.14 -23.91
N SER A 631 15.65 4.88 -23.44
CA SER A 631 16.66 5.89 -23.15
C SER A 631 18.03 5.25 -23.32
N SER A 632 18.63 5.48 -24.50
CA SER A 632 20.07 5.27 -24.64
C SER A 632 20.75 6.24 -23.69
N PRO A 633 21.61 5.82 -22.74
CA PRO A 633 22.48 6.74 -22.06
C PRO A 633 23.49 7.19 -23.11
N ASP A 634 23.29 8.39 -23.65
CA ASP A 634 24.31 9.00 -24.49
C ASP A 634 25.61 9.01 -23.69
N LYS A 635 26.59 8.24 -24.17
CA LYS A 635 27.89 8.05 -23.55
C LYS A 635 28.72 9.30 -23.76
N SER A 636 28.27 10.47 -23.28
CA SER A 636 29.09 11.68 -23.11
C SER A 636 28.27 12.82 -22.52
N ARG A 637 27.96 12.81 -21.21
CA ARG A 637 27.56 14.04 -20.47
C ARG A 637 27.50 13.95 -18.94
N VAL A 638 28.21 12.99 -18.32
CA VAL A 638 28.33 12.88 -16.85
C VAL A 638 29.68 13.42 -16.33
N ALA A 639 30.36 14.25 -17.12
CA ALA A 639 31.47 15.07 -16.66
C ALA A 639 31.15 16.53 -17.04
N GLU A 640 31.43 17.46 -16.13
CA GLU A 640 31.25 18.91 -16.25
C GLU A 640 29.84 19.47 -15.95
N ARG A 641 29.40 19.33 -14.68
CA ARG A 641 28.56 20.36 -14.02
C ARG A 641 28.99 20.63 -12.58
N THR A 642 30.31 20.61 -12.35
CA THR A 642 30.94 21.13 -11.14
C THR A 642 32.13 21.99 -11.52
N ALA A 643 31.89 23.09 -12.22
CA ALA A 643 32.74 24.30 -12.24
C ALA A 643 32.06 25.33 -13.17
N GLU A 644 32.39 26.60 -12.94
CA GLU A 644 32.11 27.75 -13.82
C GLU A 644 30.76 28.46 -13.64
N PHE A 645 30.74 29.17 -12.52
CA PHE A 645 30.06 30.44 -12.34
C PHE A 645 31.01 31.54 -12.85
N SER A 646 30.84 32.07 -14.07
CA SER A 646 31.42 33.36 -14.50
C SER A 646 30.91 33.86 -15.86
N GLY A 647 30.17 34.98 -15.83
CA GLY A 647 30.41 36.20 -16.63
C GLY A 647 30.17 36.24 -18.15
N ASN A 648 29.25 37.16 -18.53
CA ASN A 648 29.26 38.07 -19.71
C ASN A 648 29.06 37.45 -21.11
N ASN A 649 28.49 38.08 -22.13
CA ASN A 649 27.65 39.27 -22.38
C ASN A 649 27.24 39.17 -23.88
N ASP A 650 26.16 39.87 -24.24
CA ASP A 650 25.88 40.52 -25.53
C ASP A 650 25.45 39.70 -26.78
N ASP A 651 24.22 40.04 -27.19
CA ASP A 651 23.76 40.50 -28.51
C ASP A 651 23.45 39.58 -29.71
N ASP A 652 22.22 39.82 -30.19
CA ASP A 652 21.74 39.96 -31.57
C ASP A 652 20.94 38.87 -32.32
N GLU A 653 19.68 39.26 -32.55
CA GLU A 653 18.90 39.31 -33.79
C GLU A 653 18.50 38.04 -34.57
N SER A 654 17.19 37.79 -34.50
CA SER A 654 16.24 37.53 -35.61
C SER A 654 16.42 36.28 -36.48
N GLN A 655 15.40 35.43 -36.49
CA GLN A 655 14.57 35.18 -37.69
C GLN A 655 13.37 34.30 -37.36
N GLU A 656 12.20 34.77 -37.77
CA GLU A 656 10.92 34.06 -37.78
C GLU A 656 10.99 32.83 -38.69
N GLY A 657 10.55 31.68 -38.18
CA GLY A 657 10.31 30.46 -38.93
C GLY A 657 9.22 29.65 -38.24
N ASP A 658 8.18 29.31 -39.00
CA ASP A 658 6.99 28.58 -38.56
C ASP A 658 7.32 27.26 -37.81
N GLU A 659 6.94 27.17 -36.53
CA GLU A 659 6.92 25.92 -35.76
C GLU A 659 5.47 25.54 -35.42
N ASN A 660 4.89 24.72 -36.29
CA ASN A 660 3.86 23.76 -35.87
C ASN A 660 4.58 22.50 -35.38
N ASP A 661 5.17 22.56 -34.18
CA ASP A 661 5.53 21.37 -33.42
C ASP A 661 4.68 21.34 -32.15
N SER A 662 3.75 20.40 -32.14
CA SER A 662 3.00 20.03 -30.94
C SER A 662 3.92 19.15 -30.09
N ASP A 663 4.87 19.79 -29.41
CA ASP A 663 5.68 19.19 -28.36
C ASP A 663 4.77 18.87 -27.19
N SER A 664 4.14 17.70 -27.28
CA SER A 664 3.56 16.97 -26.16
C SER A 664 4.71 16.42 -25.32
N ASN A 665 5.36 17.30 -24.56
CA ASN A 665 6.12 16.90 -23.38
C ASN A 665 5.13 16.49 -22.27
N SER A 666 4.45 15.36 -22.47
CA SER A 666 4.00 14.53 -21.38
C SER A 666 5.23 13.75 -20.91
N GLU A 667 5.82 14.14 -19.78
CA GLU A 667 6.76 13.27 -19.06
C GLU A 667 5.97 12.07 -18.50
N SER A 668 5.54 11.15 -19.38
CA SER A 668 4.87 9.92 -18.97
C SER A 668 5.87 8.99 -18.30
N SER A 669 5.43 8.43 -17.17
CA SER A 669 6.02 7.35 -16.36
C SER A 669 6.34 6.04 -17.13
N ASP A 670 7.12 6.12 -18.20
CA ASP A 670 7.39 5.00 -19.13
C ASP A 670 8.32 3.90 -18.56
N ASP A 671 8.75 3.99 -17.30
CA ASP A 671 9.85 3.21 -16.73
C ASP A 671 9.55 2.54 -15.37
N ASP A 672 8.29 2.18 -15.11
CA ASP A 672 7.85 1.47 -13.88
C ASP A 672 8.28 -0.02 -13.79
N GLY A 673 9.20 -0.45 -14.66
CA GLY A 673 9.61 -1.85 -14.76
C GLY A 673 8.51 -2.77 -15.30
N ILE A 674 8.84 -4.05 -15.50
CA ILE A 674 7.89 -5.05 -16.02
C ILE A 674 7.30 -5.86 -14.87
N PHE A 675 5.98 -5.84 -14.70
CA PHE A 675 5.30 -6.55 -13.62
C PHE A 675 4.85 -7.96 -14.02
N CYS A 676 5.08 -8.92 -13.14
CA CYS A 676 4.53 -10.26 -13.29
C CYS A 676 3.01 -10.25 -13.03
N SER A 677 2.23 -10.82 -13.94
CA SER A 677 0.77 -10.95 -13.84
C SER A 677 0.31 -11.86 -12.69
N GLN A 678 1.19 -12.67 -12.12
CA GLN A 678 0.86 -13.62 -11.04
C GLN A 678 1.31 -13.09 -9.66
N CYS A 679 2.60 -12.92 -9.41
CA CYS A 679 3.08 -12.37 -8.14
C CYS A 679 3.01 -10.84 -8.01
N ARG A 680 2.66 -10.12 -9.08
CA ARG A 680 2.53 -8.64 -9.13
C ARG A 680 3.81 -7.86 -8.82
N THR A 681 4.96 -8.50 -8.76
CA THR A 681 6.26 -7.83 -8.55
C THR A 681 7.00 -7.58 -9.85
N ILE A 682 7.99 -6.69 -9.79
CA ILE A 682 8.87 -6.36 -10.91
C ILE A 682 9.75 -7.57 -11.25
N CYS A 683 9.85 -7.91 -12.53
CA CYS A 683 10.76 -8.91 -13.06
C CYS A 683 12.17 -8.28 -13.20
N PRO A 684 13.18 -8.75 -12.46
CA PRO A 684 14.46 -8.03 -12.35
C PRO A 684 15.38 -8.19 -13.56
N PHE A 685 15.54 -9.40 -14.11
CA PHE A 685 16.40 -9.63 -15.27
C PHE A 685 15.64 -10.19 -16.48
N THR A 686 14.70 -11.11 -16.25
CA THR A 686 14.01 -11.88 -17.30
C THR A 686 12.53 -12.06 -17.01
N PHE A 687 11.71 -12.08 -18.07
CA PHE A 687 10.29 -12.45 -17.99
C PHE A 687 9.86 -13.28 -19.20
N VAL A 688 8.78 -14.04 -19.02
CA VAL A 688 8.16 -14.87 -20.06
C VAL A 688 6.79 -14.33 -20.40
N VAL A 689 6.48 -14.24 -21.68
CA VAL A 689 5.17 -13.83 -22.20
C VAL A 689 4.42 -15.08 -22.63
N HIS A 690 3.32 -15.38 -21.94
CA HIS A 690 2.44 -16.50 -22.21
C HIS A 690 1.13 -16.05 -22.86
N TYR A 691 0.77 -16.60 -24.02
CA TYR A 691 -0.43 -16.18 -24.77
C TYR A 691 -1.63 -17.10 -24.50
N ASN A 692 -2.74 -16.53 -24.03
CA ASN A 692 -4.00 -17.27 -23.87
C ASN A 692 -4.56 -17.69 -25.24
N ASN A 693 -4.70 -18.99 -25.43
CA ASN A 693 -4.99 -19.64 -26.71
C ASN A 693 -6.40 -19.30 -27.22
N LYS A 694 -6.57 -18.18 -27.96
CA LYS A 694 -7.69 -17.87 -28.88
C LYS A 694 -7.36 -16.63 -29.72
N ASN A 695 -6.93 -16.86 -30.97
CA ASN A 695 -6.88 -15.89 -32.08
C ASN A 695 -6.21 -14.53 -31.80
N ARG A 696 -4.92 -14.37 -32.16
CA ARG A 696 -4.46 -13.26 -33.03
C ARG A 696 -2.97 -13.33 -33.41
N LYS A 697 -2.70 -12.67 -34.54
CA LYS A 697 -1.42 -12.51 -35.24
C LYS A 697 -0.32 -12.00 -34.29
N ARG A 698 0.87 -12.63 -34.34
CA ARG A 698 2.13 -12.12 -33.78
C ARG A 698 2.38 -10.69 -34.29
N ARG A 699 1.89 -9.67 -33.57
CA ARG A 699 2.25 -8.27 -33.84
C ARG A 699 3.56 -8.02 -33.10
N ARG A 700 4.56 -7.47 -33.78
CA ARG A 700 5.88 -7.18 -33.20
C ARG A 700 5.70 -6.22 -32.00
N LEU A 701 5.77 -6.76 -30.79
CA LEU A 701 5.79 -6.03 -29.51
C LEU A 701 7.16 -5.39 -29.21
N ARG A 702 8.04 -5.30 -30.21
CA ARG A 702 9.51 -5.16 -30.05
C ARG A 702 10.00 -3.74 -29.76
N THR A 703 9.12 -2.74 -29.81
CA THR A 703 9.49 -1.31 -29.76
C THR A 703 8.54 -0.56 -28.82
N ARG A 704 8.29 -1.13 -27.64
CA ARG A 704 7.24 -0.68 -26.72
C ARG A 704 7.79 -0.43 -25.33
N SER A 705 7.33 0.64 -24.68
CA SER A 705 7.72 0.98 -23.31
C SER A 705 7.21 -0.06 -22.32
N PHE A 706 7.80 -0.10 -21.12
CA PHE A 706 7.36 -1.04 -20.08
C PHE A 706 5.89 -0.78 -19.67
N ALA A 707 5.46 0.48 -19.66
CA ALA A 707 4.07 0.87 -19.43
C ALA A 707 3.10 0.21 -20.43
N GLU A 708 3.42 0.20 -21.73
CA GLU A 708 2.59 -0.44 -22.75
C GLU A 708 2.49 -1.97 -22.58
N TRP A 709 3.59 -2.61 -22.14
CA TRP A 709 3.59 -4.05 -21.82
C TRP A 709 2.65 -4.36 -20.66
N ASN A 710 2.78 -3.61 -19.56
CA ASN A 710 1.97 -3.76 -18.36
C ASN A 710 0.48 -3.50 -18.66
N LEU A 711 0.17 -2.46 -19.44
CA LEU A 711 -1.20 -2.12 -19.83
C LEU A 711 -1.89 -3.27 -20.58
N ARG A 712 -1.22 -3.85 -21.59
CA ARG A 712 -1.79 -4.94 -22.40
C ARG A 712 -1.90 -6.25 -21.64
N ALA A 713 -0.94 -6.54 -20.76
CA ALA A 713 -1.06 -7.65 -19.83
C ALA A 713 -2.29 -7.46 -18.91
N SER A 714 -2.55 -6.24 -18.44
CA SER A 714 -3.73 -5.91 -17.63
C SER A 714 -5.07 -6.03 -18.39
N GLN A 715 -5.03 -6.00 -19.72
CA GLN A 715 -6.16 -6.20 -20.62
C GLN A 715 -6.37 -7.67 -21.00
N ASP A 716 -5.61 -8.59 -20.38
CA ASP A 716 -5.67 -10.05 -20.59
C ASP A 716 -5.36 -10.48 -22.03
N GLU A 717 -4.55 -9.69 -22.75
CA GLU A 717 -4.07 -10.06 -24.09
C GLU A 717 -3.01 -11.17 -24.04
N PHE A 718 -2.15 -11.14 -23.02
CA PHE A 718 -1.13 -12.13 -22.69
C PHE A 718 -0.80 -12.01 -21.19
N LYS A 719 -0.14 -13.02 -20.63
CA LYS A 719 0.36 -13.00 -19.25
C LYS A 719 1.87 -12.79 -19.25
N ILE A 720 2.34 -11.90 -18.39
CA ILE A 720 3.77 -11.72 -18.09
C ILE A 720 4.07 -12.55 -16.84
N LEU A 721 5.02 -13.49 -16.94
CA LEU A 721 5.39 -14.37 -15.84
C LEU A 721 6.87 -14.17 -15.51
N CYS A 722 7.18 -13.98 -14.23
CA CYS A 722 8.56 -14.12 -13.77
C CYS A 722 8.97 -15.60 -13.88
N LEU A 723 10.27 -15.89 -13.95
CA LEU A 723 10.74 -17.28 -14.16
C LEU A 723 10.27 -18.24 -13.07
N ARG A 724 10.14 -17.76 -11.82
CA ARG A 724 9.65 -18.57 -10.71
C ARG A 724 8.20 -19.00 -10.94
N ASP A 725 7.33 -18.05 -11.26
CA ASP A 725 5.90 -18.32 -11.44
C ASP A 725 5.66 -19.08 -12.74
N TYR A 726 6.46 -18.83 -13.77
CA TYR A 726 6.46 -19.63 -15.00
C TYR A 726 6.89 -21.08 -14.74
N SER A 727 7.92 -21.30 -13.92
CA SER A 727 8.34 -22.65 -13.53
C SER A 727 7.27 -23.42 -12.76
N GLN A 728 6.54 -22.75 -11.85
CA GLN A 728 5.41 -23.34 -11.13
C GLN A 728 4.25 -23.67 -12.09
N TYR A 729 3.90 -22.72 -12.96
CA TYR A 729 2.86 -22.91 -13.97
C TYR A 729 3.18 -24.10 -14.88
N PHE A 730 4.44 -24.21 -15.33
CA PHE A 730 4.91 -25.33 -16.14
C PHE A 730 4.76 -26.66 -15.39
N SER A 731 5.20 -26.74 -14.13
CA SER A 731 5.09 -27.97 -13.33
C SER A 731 3.65 -28.40 -13.06
N ASP A 732 2.73 -27.47 -12.87
CA ASP A 732 1.31 -27.77 -12.66
C ASP A 732 0.65 -28.30 -13.94
N THR A 733 1.03 -27.76 -15.10
CA THR A 733 0.49 -28.23 -16.40
C THR A 733 0.99 -29.61 -16.83
N GLU A 734 2.18 -30.05 -16.40
CA GLU A 734 2.68 -31.41 -16.68
C GLU A 734 1.93 -32.50 -15.89
N LEU A 735 1.32 -32.15 -14.76
CA LEU A 735 0.57 -33.11 -13.93
C LEU A 735 -0.83 -33.42 -14.49
N ASP A 736 -1.42 -32.51 -15.27
CA ASP A 736 -2.80 -32.63 -15.75
C ASP A 736 -2.94 -33.29 -17.14
N ASP A 737 -1.88 -33.42 -17.95
CA ASP A 737 -2.05 -33.88 -19.34
C ASP A 737 -0.89 -34.74 -19.88
N LYS A 738 -0.84 -36.02 -19.49
CA LYS A 738 0.09 -37.03 -20.05
C LYS A 738 -0.12 -37.36 -21.54
N ASN A 739 -1.02 -36.66 -22.27
CA ASN A 739 -1.37 -37.00 -23.66
C ASN A 739 -1.33 -35.83 -24.66
N LYS A 740 -0.71 -34.67 -24.35
CA LYS A 740 -0.58 -33.54 -25.31
C LYS A 740 0.79 -32.87 -25.29
N MET A 741 1.86 -33.65 -25.33
CA MET A 741 3.22 -33.12 -25.13
C MET A 741 3.93 -32.57 -26.38
N ASP A 742 3.23 -32.17 -27.45
CA ASP A 742 3.93 -31.80 -28.70
C ASP A 742 3.38 -30.58 -29.48
N SER A 743 2.70 -29.62 -28.83
CA SER A 743 2.23 -28.42 -29.57
C SER A 743 2.07 -27.08 -28.81
N ASN A 744 2.43 -27.01 -27.52
CA ASN A 744 2.27 -25.77 -26.74
C ASN A 744 3.57 -25.04 -26.36
N GLN A 745 4.75 -25.67 -26.46
CA GLN A 745 6.03 -24.99 -26.15
C GLN A 745 6.42 -23.90 -27.19
N ASP A 746 5.90 -23.97 -28.42
CA ASP A 746 6.21 -23.02 -29.52
C ASP A 746 5.60 -21.61 -29.38
N LYS A 747 4.95 -21.30 -28.26
CA LYS A 747 4.14 -20.07 -28.10
C LYS A 747 4.68 -19.08 -27.09
N ASP A 748 5.52 -19.50 -26.15
CA ASP A 748 5.97 -18.63 -25.06
C ASP A 748 7.27 -17.92 -25.44
N GLU A 749 7.34 -16.62 -25.22
CA GLU A 749 8.50 -15.79 -25.58
C GLU A 749 9.24 -15.32 -24.33
N VAL A 750 10.55 -15.53 -24.29
CA VAL A 750 11.43 -15.03 -23.22
C VAL A 750 11.98 -13.67 -23.62
N HIS A 751 11.94 -12.73 -22.69
CA HIS A 751 12.44 -11.36 -22.85
C HIS A 751 13.34 -10.99 -21.69
N PHE A 752 14.39 -10.21 -21.96
CA PHE A 752 15.35 -9.75 -20.97
C PHE A 752 15.22 -8.24 -20.78
N VAL A 753 15.17 -7.81 -19.52
CA VAL A 753 15.10 -6.40 -19.09
C VAL A 753 16.46 -5.72 -19.25
N LYS A 754 17.54 -6.44 -18.93
CA LYS A 754 18.94 -6.00 -19.07
C LYS A 754 19.80 -7.12 -19.64
N ASP A 755 20.93 -6.77 -20.27
CA ASP A 755 21.88 -7.77 -20.78
C ASP A 755 22.54 -8.55 -19.63
N LEU A 756 22.26 -9.85 -19.58
CA LEU A 756 22.80 -10.78 -18.58
C LEU A 756 24.33 -10.87 -18.65
N THR A 757 24.93 -10.68 -19.83
CA THR A 757 26.39 -10.73 -20.01
C THR A 757 27.04 -9.52 -19.33
N SER A 758 26.47 -8.33 -19.53
CA SER A 758 26.88 -7.10 -18.85
C SER A 758 26.77 -7.21 -17.33
N ILE A 759 25.67 -7.78 -16.81
CA ILE A 759 25.50 -8.00 -15.36
C ILE A 759 26.56 -8.96 -14.83
N ARG A 760 26.79 -10.09 -15.52
CA ARG A 760 27.82 -11.07 -15.14
C ARG A 760 29.21 -10.46 -15.16
N GLN A 761 29.53 -9.59 -16.12
CA GLN A 761 30.80 -8.87 -16.16
C GLN A 761 30.94 -7.90 -14.97
N THR A 762 29.90 -7.11 -14.69
CA THR A 762 29.86 -6.18 -13.56
C THR A 762 30.11 -6.91 -12.23
N LEU A 763 29.44 -8.05 -12.01
CA LEU A 763 29.65 -8.89 -10.83
C LEU A 763 31.10 -9.42 -10.74
N LYS A 764 31.71 -9.84 -11.85
CA LYS A 764 33.12 -10.30 -11.87
C LYS A 764 34.12 -9.18 -11.57
N GLU A 765 33.87 -7.97 -12.06
CA GLU A 765 34.70 -6.80 -11.78
C GLU A 765 34.55 -6.35 -10.32
N ALA A 766 33.32 -6.34 -9.81
CA ALA A 766 33.03 -6.05 -8.42
C ALA A 766 33.74 -7.02 -7.48
N GLN A 767 33.68 -8.33 -7.78
CA GLN A 767 34.37 -9.36 -7.01
C GLN A 767 35.88 -9.11 -6.92
N ARG A 768 36.54 -8.85 -8.06
CA ARG A 768 37.99 -8.55 -8.10
C ARG A 768 38.34 -7.34 -7.24
N LYS A 769 37.55 -6.28 -7.32
CA LYS A 769 37.76 -5.04 -6.54
C LYS A 769 37.51 -5.26 -5.03
N ILE A 770 36.49 -6.04 -4.67
CA ILE A 770 36.14 -6.37 -3.28
C ILE A 770 37.21 -7.27 -2.63
N ASP A 771 37.73 -8.25 -3.38
CA ASP A 771 38.72 -9.22 -2.89
C ASP A 771 40.14 -8.65 -2.85
N GLY A 772 40.33 -7.39 -3.28
CA GLY A 772 41.64 -6.74 -3.33
C GLY A 772 42.59 -7.34 -4.37
N VAL A 773 42.07 -8.16 -5.28
CA VAL A 773 42.83 -8.75 -6.39
C VAL A 773 42.86 -7.72 -7.53
N GLY A 774 43.69 -6.68 -7.35
CA GLY A 774 43.80 -5.59 -8.32
C GLY A 774 44.63 -4.39 -7.85
N ARG A 775 45.92 -4.61 -7.56
CA ARG A 775 47.00 -3.79 -8.12
C ARG A 775 47.98 -4.71 -8.80
#